data_AF-A0A1X9N799-F1
#
_entry.id   AF-A0A1X9N799-F1
#
_cell.length_a   1.000
_cell.length_b   1.000
_cell.length_c   1.000
_cell.angle_alpha   90.00
_cell.angle_beta   90.00
_cell.angle_gamma   90.00
#
_symmetry.space_group_name_H-M   'P 1'
#
loop_
_entity.id
_entity.type
_entity.pdbx_description
1 polymer ?
#
loop_
_entity_poly.entity_id
_entity_poly.type
_entity_poly.pdbx_seq_one_letter_code
_entity_poly.pdbx_strand_id
1 'polypeptide(L)'
;MKNTNKNTGSRSGFNTLLLVATCLSALILPGCGSSGDSDTVSDFEDAGPFDVPVSGAAVKGPLVNATVNAYILDVSAADLKGELVASGTTDDNAAITGLVVPGNKTSSSFYLIEFTGGVELNNSAPVIPVLRTIGKLSNLKLGAPVYATPLTSLTIELAKHNTDMSAEDIETDFNRQLGVQEAVVKDFFGLGLLDPENPGDNFFKRAPLVIDDASDASFVLKYRTAIEVLGALINELNSLDTNSTGDQLLEGLAEDLADGALDGQADGQPIETLSAITNDQLQATFSKPAAELLQLPIPGTSTPIAELNNVLVAETEALSDVVIEEEAAPEIEKVVAGPDSDGDGYSDAADAFPADNTEWADTDGDDVGDNADACVAVGAGFTDSDGDGICNDAGAVPLDLYPEDADRATLDDNTPPVAVIAALEASLVTGSLVRLDASGSSDVDNDPLTYAWTVAGPEGDVAVTNQNSAGASFFMPVDGDYTVTLLVSDQEDSLATAGISATAPSALNVAPQALAGPDQEVLVGAIVNLSGVVNDANDDVLTYSWSLSLPAGSSATLSDVNDLTPSFTADVAGDYTATLTVNDGELSANDTVVISAIVDDRAACVIAGFTDDDGDGVCNDEDLYPADADRTTLADNTSPVAVIAALDASLFTGSLVQLDASGSSDVDNDPMTYSWVVVGPDGDVALNNATTVNASFLISADGDYTATLVVSDREDSLAATVGFSATTPVGNVAPQAFAGLDQQVTAVVVVDLSGVVNDANGDVLTYSWSLSSPAGSSATLSDVNDLTPSFTADVEGDYTATLTVNDGELSANDTVVISANNDDRAACVIAGFIDSDGDGVCDDEDLYPTDADRATLADNTPPVAVIAALDASLDTGSLVQLDASGSTDIDDDPLTYAWTVTGPEGDVAVTNANSAAATFSMLVDGDYTVTLVASDLQDSPAVITSIKATAIKVNVPPSVIVGSDQQVLTGALVNLSATVSGDVITYLWSLISPDGSSANLNNAAARDASFTADVEGSYTATLTVDNGGLSASDSLVITAITNARPVAIADVKEGTYTIAKTISGSEFPVELLDGSGSSDADGDELTYSWEVVSAPMVGEVEMVPELVTVADSVFQNASAQTPGFHAAAVGDYTFRLTVNDGLQDSIVSDESEVTITVEKAWFLNAGNLFGSALFAFALLAIPARRRKKLKVSEGMVI
;
A
#
# COMPACT_ATOMS: atom_id res chain seq x y z
N MET A 1 -50.92 51.36 -54.51
CA MET A 1 -51.76 52.52 -54.89
C MET A 1 -51.49 53.66 -53.92
N LYS A 2 -51.41 54.87 -54.47
CA LYS A 2 -51.36 56.22 -53.86
C LYS A 2 -51.81 56.33 -52.39
N ASN A 3 -51.10 56.99 -51.47
CA ASN A 3 -50.59 58.37 -51.37
C ASN A 3 -51.35 59.12 -50.26
N THR A 4 -50.60 59.57 -49.25
CA THR A 4 -50.63 60.93 -48.67
C THR A 4 -51.77 61.44 -47.78
N ASN A 5 -51.32 61.93 -46.61
CA ASN A 5 -51.40 63.31 -46.12
C ASN A 5 -52.58 63.77 -45.23
N LYS A 6 -52.15 64.14 -44.02
CA LYS A 6 -52.13 65.50 -43.44
C LYS A 6 -53.44 66.15 -42.96
N ASN A 7 -53.29 66.59 -41.70
CA ASN A 7 -53.38 67.97 -41.23
C ASN A 7 -54.67 68.50 -40.59
N THR A 8 -54.47 68.83 -39.31
CA THR A 8 -54.65 70.15 -38.68
C THR A 8 -56.05 70.66 -38.35
N GLY A 9 -56.24 70.98 -37.06
CA GLY A 9 -56.13 72.38 -36.64
C GLY A 9 -57.11 72.89 -35.58
N SER A 10 -56.52 73.47 -34.50
CA SER A 10 -56.96 74.68 -33.74
C SER A 10 -58.24 74.64 -32.86
N ARG A 11 -58.40 75.34 -31.71
CA ARG A 11 -57.61 76.32 -30.90
C ARG A 11 -58.39 76.69 -29.60
N SER A 12 -57.69 77.28 -28.59
CA SER A 12 -58.11 78.10 -27.39
C SER A 12 -57.97 77.39 -26.01
N GLY A 13 -57.41 77.90 -24.89
CA GLY A 13 -56.68 79.13 -24.52
C GLY A 13 -56.51 79.29 -22.95
N PHE A 14 -55.38 79.89 -22.49
CA PHE A 14 -55.04 80.60 -21.21
C PHE A 14 -54.37 79.92 -19.94
N ASN A 15 -53.10 80.35 -19.68
CA ASN A 15 -52.27 80.57 -18.44
C ASN A 15 -51.90 79.40 -17.47
N THR A 16 -50.66 79.13 -16.97
CA THR A 16 -49.27 79.69 -17.09
C THR A 16 -48.21 78.66 -16.56
N LEU A 17 -47.22 78.29 -17.42
CA LEU A 17 -45.76 77.90 -17.29
C LEU A 17 -45.20 76.96 -16.18
N LEU A 18 -44.25 76.02 -16.41
CA LEU A 18 -43.49 75.57 -17.61
C LEU A 18 -42.65 74.25 -17.38
N LEU A 19 -42.42 73.47 -18.48
CA LEU A 19 -41.48 72.32 -18.75
C LEU A 19 -41.89 70.91 -18.22
N VAL A 20 -42.63 70.00 -18.93
CA VAL A 20 -42.45 69.15 -20.18
C VAL A 20 -41.68 67.84 -19.92
N ALA A 21 -42.03 66.58 -20.31
CA ALA A 21 -43.20 65.79 -20.80
C ALA A 21 -42.63 64.37 -21.20
N THR A 22 -43.02 63.19 -20.65
CA THR A 22 -44.11 62.20 -21.01
C THR A 22 -44.05 61.57 -22.44
N CYS A 23 -44.43 60.32 -22.80
CA CYS A 23 -45.12 59.16 -22.16
C CYS A 23 -45.29 57.94 -23.15
N LEU A 24 -45.62 56.76 -22.57
CA LEU A 24 -46.57 55.66 -22.96
C LEU A 24 -46.36 54.62 -24.11
N SER A 25 -46.05 53.37 -23.68
CA SER A 25 -46.77 52.06 -23.74
C SER A 25 -47.43 51.42 -25.00
N ALA A 26 -47.09 50.13 -25.26
CA ALA A 26 -47.95 48.92 -25.49
C ALA A 26 -47.01 47.69 -25.81
N LEU A 27 -46.97 46.54 -25.11
CA LEU A 27 -47.86 45.35 -24.96
C LEU A 27 -47.91 44.36 -26.17
N ILE A 28 -47.50 43.08 -25.93
CA ILE A 28 -48.07 41.75 -26.37
C ILE A 28 -47.00 40.66 -26.73
N LEU A 29 -47.14 39.48 -26.09
CA LEU A 29 -46.48 38.16 -26.27
C LEU A 29 -47.08 37.34 -27.47
N PRO A 30 -46.89 36.00 -27.62
CA PRO A 30 -45.73 35.17 -27.97
C PRO A 30 -46.01 34.22 -29.20
N GLY A 31 -45.07 33.33 -29.57
CA GLY A 31 -45.42 31.98 -30.06
C GLY A 31 -44.82 31.43 -31.38
N CYS A 32 -44.22 30.25 -31.25
CA CYS A 32 -44.33 29.04 -32.10
C CYS A 32 -43.82 29.01 -33.57
N GLY A 33 -42.79 28.16 -33.81
CA GLY A 33 -42.81 27.11 -34.84
C GLY A 33 -42.30 27.39 -36.27
N SER A 34 -41.42 26.47 -36.73
CA SER A 34 -41.24 25.97 -38.10
C SER A 34 -40.08 26.49 -38.97
N SER A 35 -39.18 25.55 -39.29
CA SER A 35 -38.61 25.22 -40.62
C SER A 35 -37.86 26.26 -41.45
N GLY A 36 -36.61 25.92 -41.78
CA GLY A 36 -36.21 25.76 -43.18
C GLY A 36 -35.61 26.96 -43.91
N ASP A 37 -34.32 26.79 -44.20
CA ASP A 37 -33.59 27.20 -45.40
C ASP A 37 -32.97 28.62 -45.51
N SER A 38 -31.63 28.56 -45.62
CA SER A 38 -30.70 29.35 -46.44
C SER A 38 -31.09 30.78 -46.85
N ASP A 39 -30.38 31.79 -46.34
CA ASP A 39 -29.32 32.44 -47.14
C ASP A 39 -28.51 33.44 -46.32
N THR A 40 -27.22 33.47 -46.63
CA THR A 40 -26.11 34.23 -46.06
C THR A 40 -26.34 35.74 -45.84
N VAL A 41 -25.96 36.24 -44.65
CA VAL A 41 -25.33 37.57 -44.47
C VAL A 41 -24.28 37.46 -43.37
N SER A 42 -23.02 37.46 -43.79
CA SER A 42 -21.83 37.79 -43.01
C SER A 42 -21.88 39.25 -42.54
N ASP A 43 -21.60 39.49 -41.26
CA ASP A 43 -20.83 40.62 -40.73
C ASP A 43 -20.93 40.61 -39.19
N PHE A 44 -20.14 39.73 -38.56
CA PHE A 44 -19.58 40.05 -37.25
C PHE A 44 -18.18 40.58 -37.53
N GLU A 45 -17.97 41.86 -37.23
CA GLU A 45 -16.65 42.49 -37.28
C GLU A 45 -15.69 41.73 -36.36
N ASP A 46 -14.69 41.12 -37.00
CA ASP A 46 -13.50 40.50 -36.42
C ASP A 46 -12.85 41.48 -35.43
N ALA A 47 -12.95 41.20 -34.14
CA ALA A 47 -12.12 41.86 -33.14
C ALA A 47 -10.68 41.44 -33.45
N GLY A 48 -9.90 42.38 -33.99
CA GLY A 48 -8.50 42.13 -34.35
C GLY A 48 -7.73 41.46 -33.20
N PRO A 49 -6.67 40.72 -33.51
CA PRO A 49 -6.07 39.80 -32.55
C PRO A 49 -5.50 40.57 -31.34
N PHE A 50 -5.88 40.14 -30.13
CA PHE A 50 -5.45 40.75 -28.87
C PHE A 50 -4.04 40.31 -28.49
N ASP A 51 -3.22 41.26 -28.04
CA ASP A 51 -1.88 40.98 -27.49
C ASP A 51 -1.99 40.22 -26.16
N VAL A 52 -1.11 39.24 -25.94
CA VAL A 52 -1.12 38.35 -24.78
C VAL A 52 0.08 38.68 -23.87
N PRO A 53 -0.11 39.33 -22.71
CA PRO A 53 0.97 39.54 -21.76
C PRO A 53 1.40 38.22 -21.12
N VAL A 54 2.70 38.06 -20.89
CA VAL A 54 3.27 36.89 -20.21
C VAL A 54 3.79 37.33 -18.84
N SER A 55 3.23 36.73 -17.79
CA SER A 55 3.62 36.92 -16.39
C SER A 55 4.32 35.68 -15.84
N GLY A 56 4.87 35.78 -14.62
CA GLY A 56 5.60 34.69 -13.97
C GLY A 56 6.97 35.14 -13.50
N ALA A 57 7.85 34.20 -13.21
CA ALA A 57 9.17 34.50 -12.64
C ALA A 57 10.21 33.44 -13.01
N ALA A 58 11.48 33.81 -12.94
CA ALA A 58 12.59 32.87 -12.99
C ALA A 58 13.26 32.81 -11.62
N VAL A 59 13.29 31.63 -11.04
CA VAL A 59 13.31 31.52 -9.59
C VAL A 59 14.57 30.76 -9.16
N LYS A 60 15.42 31.51 -8.44
CA LYS A 60 16.79 31.23 -7.96
C LYS A 60 17.19 29.74 -8.01
N GLY A 61 18.13 29.33 -8.87
CA GLY A 61 18.78 30.07 -9.96
C GLY A 61 18.13 29.76 -11.30
N PRO A 62 18.09 30.70 -12.27
CA PRO A 62 18.63 32.06 -12.37
C PRO A 62 17.47 33.04 -12.80
N LEU A 63 17.26 34.27 -12.30
CA LEU A 63 18.02 35.48 -12.59
C LEU A 63 17.15 36.73 -12.29
N VAL A 64 17.69 37.67 -11.51
CA VAL A 64 17.27 39.07 -11.53
C VAL A 64 17.91 39.80 -12.71
N ASN A 65 17.20 40.75 -13.33
CA ASN A 65 17.68 41.50 -14.49
C ASN A 65 18.07 40.61 -15.68
N ALA A 66 17.44 39.45 -15.85
CA ALA A 66 17.57 38.62 -17.05
C ALA A 66 16.92 39.28 -18.25
N THR A 67 17.41 38.92 -19.44
CA THR A 67 16.62 39.06 -20.66
C THR A 67 15.70 37.85 -20.81
N VAL A 68 14.42 38.10 -21.05
CA VAL A 68 13.41 37.06 -21.29
C VAL A 68 12.99 37.12 -22.75
N ASN A 69 13.09 36.02 -23.47
CA ASN A 69 12.70 35.93 -24.87
C ASN A 69 11.65 34.82 -25.06
N ALA A 70 10.57 35.13 -25.77
CA ALA A 70 9.58 34.15 -26.19
C ALA A 70 9.78 33.82 -27.68
N TYR A 71 10.00 32.55 -27.97
CA TYR A 71 10.10 32.01 -29.32
C TYR A 71 8.88 31.14 -29.60
N ILE A 72 8.43 31.09 -30.86
CA ILE A 72 7.63 29.96 -31.32
C ILE A 72 8.46 28.70 -31.10
N LEU A 73 7.88 27.68 -30.47
CA LEU A 73 8.57 26.40 -30.28
C LEU A 73 8.83 25.76 -31.65
N ASP A 74 10.08 25.42 -31.93
CA ASP A 74 10.47 24.64 -33.11
C ASP A 74 11.23 23.40 -32.68
N VAL A 75 10.49 22.31 -32.48
CA VAL A 75 11.03 21.01 -32.04
C VAL A 75 12.04 20.39 -33.03
N SER A 76 12.08 20.87 -34.28
CA SER A 76 13.05 20.41 -35.27
C SER A 76 14.37 21.16 -35.20
N ALA A 77 14.41 22.30 -34.51
CA ALA A 77 15.61 23.08 -34.29
C ALA A 77 16.42 22.50 -33.13
N ALA A 78 17.75 22.46 -33.27
CA ALA A 78 18.66 21.91 -32.25
C ALA A 78 18.58 22.65 -30.90
N ASP A 79 18.19 23.93 -30.90
CA ASP A 79 18.01 24.76 -29.70
C ASP A 79 16.53 25.00 -29.35
N LEU A 80 15.62 24.31 -30.05
CA LEU A 80 14.16 24.44 -29.93
C LEU A 80 13.59 25.82 -30.33
N LYS A 81 14.40 26.72 -30.91
CA LYS A 81 14.01 28.11 -31.20
C LYS A 81 13.51 28.28 -32.62
N GLY A 82 12.21 28.60 -32.73
CA GLY A 82 11.61 29.14 -33.94
C GLY A 82 11.72 30.67 -34.03
N GLU A 83 10.67 31.31 -34.52
CA GLU A 83 10.63 32.78 -34.63
C GLU A 83 10.58 33.44 -33.25
N LEU A 84 11.45 34.43 -32.99
CA LEU A 84 11.35 35.31 -31.82
C LEU A 84 10.10 36.20 -31.94
N VAL A 85 9.17 36.09 -30.99
CA VAL A 85 7.89 36.82 -31.02
C VAL A 85 7.81 37.96 -30.02
N ALA A 86 8.50 37.86 -28.89
CA ALA A 86 8.50 38.89 -27.85
C ALA A 86 9.78 38.85 -27.01
N SER A 87 10.14 39.99 -26.43
CA SER A 87 11.25 40.11 -25.47
C SER A 87 10.83 40.98 -24.29
N GLY A 88 11.34 40.66 -23.11
CA GLY A 88 11.15 41.37 -21.85
C GLY A 88 12.36 41.21 -20.94
N THR A 89 12.19 41.53 -19.66
CA THR A 89 13.23 41.43 -18.63
C THR A 89 12.67 40.84 -17.34
N THR A 90 13.52 40.39 -16.42
CA THR A 90 13.09 40.17 -15.02
C THR A 90 13.41 41.37 -14.14
N ASP A 91 12.56 41.65 -13.15
CA ASP A 91 12.79 42.69 -12.14
C ASP A 91 13.63 42.18 -10.94
N ASP A 92 13.70 42.98 -9.88
CA ASP A 92 14.45 42.67 -8.66
C ASP A 92 13.88 41.48 -7.87
N ASN A 93 12.62 41.10 -8.12
CA ASN A 93 11.99 39.90 -7.58
C ASN A 93 12.04 38.72 -8.56
N ALA A 94 12.82 38.88 -9.63
CA ALA A 94 12.94 37.95 -10.74
C ALA A 94 11.62 37.70 -11.51
N ALA A 95 10.62 38.58 -11.35
CA ALA A 95 9.35 38.52 -12.04
C ALA A 95 9.46 39.08 -13.46
N ILE A 96 8.75 38.48 -14.42
CA ILE A 96 8.76 38.89 -15.83
C ILE A 96 8.11 40.26 -15.98
N THR A 97 8.79 41.15 -16.70
CA THR A 97 8.35 42.50 -17.04
C THR A 97 8.48 42.75 -18.55
N GLY A 98 7.45 43.35 -19.14
CA GLY A 98 7.48 43.81 -20.53
C GLY A 98 7.41 42.74 -21.62
N LEU A 99 7.17 41.47 -21.30
CA LEU A 99 7.02 40.40 -22.28
C LEU A 99 5.55 40.30 -22.75
N VAL A 100 5.30 40.63 -24.01
CA VAL A 100 3.95 40.61 -24.59
C VAL A 100 3.97 39.94 -25.97
N VAL A 101 3.29 38.81 -26.11
CA VAL A 101 3.14 38.09 -27.38
C VAL A 101 2.14 38.84 -28.26
N PRO A 102 2.54 39.32 -29.46
CA PRO A 102 1.63 40.06 -30.32
C PRO A 102 0.45 39.21 -30.78
N GLY A 103 -0.75 39.79 -30.85
CA GLY A 103 -1.95 39.06 -31.24
C GLY A 103 -1.83 38.35 -32.61
N ASN A 104 -1.11 38.95 -33.56
CA ASN A 104 -0.88 38.34 -34.87
C ASN A 104 0.13 37.17 -34.87
N LYS A 105 0.68 36.82 -33.70
CA LYS A 105 1.60 35.69 -33.47
C LYS A 105 0.97 34.59 -32.61
N THR A 106 -0.33 34.65 -32.31
CA THR A 106 -1.06 33.63 -31.54
C THR A 106 -1.50 32.41 -32.35
N SER A 107 -0.85 32.11 -33.48
CA SER A 107 -1.16 30.94 -34.31
C SER A 107 -0.39 29.69 -33.88
N SER A 108 0.62 29.83 -33.02
CA SER A 108 1.34 28.70 -32.42
C SER A 108 0.72 28.31 -31.08
N SER A 109 0.69 27.02 -30.79
CA SER A 109 0.14 26.47 -29.54
C SER A 109 1.11 26.56 -28.37
N PHE A 110 2.42 26.60 -28.64
CA PHE A 110 3.48 26.53 -27.62
C PHE A 110 4.58 27.55 -27.89
N TYR A 111 5.04 28.19 -26.82
CA TYR A 111 6.18 29.09 -26.85
C TYR A 111 7.29 28.57 -25.94
N LEU A 112 8.51 28.58 -26.45
CA LEU A 112 9.70 28.43 -25.63
C LEU A 112 10.02 29.78 -25.01
N ILE A 113 10.03 29.84 -23.68
CA ILE A 113 10.35 31.05 -22.93
C ILE A 113 11.73 30.85 -22.31
N GLU A 114 12.69 31.62 -22.81
CA GLU A 114 14.10 31.50 -22.42
C GLU A 114 14.53 32.73 -21.62
N PHE A 115 15.18 32.47 -20.49
CA PHE A 115 15.80 33.46 -19.63
C PHE A 115 17.31 33.39 -19.82
N THR A 116 17.95 34.53 -20.08
CA THR A 116 19.39 34.60 -20.35
C THR A 116 20.05 35.75 -19.58
N GLY A 117 21.27 35.52 -19.08
CA GLY A 117 22.10 36.58 -18.50
C GLY A 117 21.92 36.74 -17.00
N GLY A 118 21.58 37.95 -16.53
CA GLY A 118 21.22 38.31 -15.14
C GLY A 118 22.24 38.01 -14.04
N VAL A 119 21.77 38.09 -12.79
CA VAL A 119 22.49 37.69 -11.57
C VAL A 119 21.55 36.93 -10.62
N GLU A 120 22.10 36.12 -9.74
CA GLU A 120 21.37 35.55 -8.62
C GLU A 120 20.84 36.65 -7.68
N LEU A 121 19.83 36.36 -6.85
CA LEU A 121 19.28 37.31 -5.87
C LEU A 121 20.34 37.87 -4.90
N ASN A 122 21.40 37.09 -4.64
CA ASN A 122 22.55 37.53 -3.84
C ASN A 122 23.62 38.31 -4.66
N ASN A 123 23.29 38.70 -5.89
CA ASN A 123 24.14 39.43 -6.84
C ASN A 123 25.38 38.65 -7.34
N SER A 124 25.37 37.32 -7.22
CA SER A 124 26.40 36.42 -7.79
C SER A 124 26.09 36.06 -9.25
N ALA A 125 27.11 35.57 -9.97
CA ALA A 125 26.87 34.96 -11.28
C ALA A 125 26.09 33.65 -11.12
N PRO A 126 25.12 33.38 -12.00
CA PRO A 126 24.33 32.15 -11.98
C PRO A 126 25.20 30.93 -12.31
N VAL A 127 24.91 29.79 -11.68
CA VAL A 127 25.54 28.51 -12.03
C VAL A 127 25.08 28.04 -13.41
N ILE A 128 23.77 28.15 -13.66
CA ILE A 128 23.14 27.84 -14.94
C ILE A 128 22.72 29.18 -15.55
N PRO A 129 23.39 29.69 -16.60
CA PRO A 129 23.14 31.05 -17.10
C PRO A 129 21.91 31.18 -18.01
N VAL A 130 21.30 30.05 -18.37
CA VAL A 130 20.16 29.97 -19.27
C VAL A 130 19.13 29.01 -18.69
N LEU A 131 17.89 29.47 -18.51
CA LEU A 131 16.77 28.55 -18.25
C LEU A 131 15.69 28.66 -19.31
N ARG A 132 14.94 27.57 -19.39
CA ARG A 132 13.83 27.40 -20.30
C ARG A 132 12.59 26.92 -19.55
N THR A 133 11.45 27.39 -20.03
CA THR A 133 10.12 26.90 -19.66
C THR A 133 9.21 26.96 -20.89
N ILE A 134 8.06 26.29 -20.83
CA ILE A 134 7.09 26.22 -21.92
C ILE A 134 5.83 27.01 -21.56
N GLY A 135 5.46 27.95 -22.42
CA GLY A 135 4.19 28.68 -22.34
C GLY A 135 3.18 28.15 -23.34
N LYS A 136 2.13 27.46 -22.87
CA LYS A 136 1.00 27.05 -23.73
C LYS A 136 0.09 28.25 -23.99
N LEU A 137 -0.19 28.56 -25.25
CA LEU A 137 -0.95 29.76 -25.63
C LEU A 137 -2.32 29.86 -24.93
N SER A 138 -3.03 28.75 -24.77
CA SER A 138 -4.32 28.73 -24.09
C SER A 138 -4.22 29.17 -22.63
N ASN A 139 -3.13 28.82 -21.94
CA ASN A 139 -2.89 29.20 -20.56
C ASN A 139 -2.45 30.65 -20.46
N LEU A 140 -1.58 31.10 -21.38
CA LEU A 140 -1.13 32.50 -21.44
C LEU A 140 -2.31 33.46 -21.70
N LYS A 141 -3.28 33.07 -22.54
CA LYS A 141 -4.50 33.85 -22.77
C LYS A 141 -5.38 33.98 -21.51
N LEU A 142 -5.29 33.03 -20.59
CA LEU A 142 -5.96 33.07 -19.30
C LEU A 142 -5.16 33.84 -18.23
N GLY A 143 -4.00 34.39 -18.60
CA GLY A 143 -3.12 35.12 -17.68
C GLY A 143 -2.32 34.22 -16.73
N ALA A 144 -2.22 32.92 -17.03
CA ALA A 144 -1.46 31.99 -16.20
C ALA A 144 0.04 32.32 -16.22
N PRO A 145 0.70 32.42 -15.05
CA PRO A 145 2.14 32.68 -14.98
C PRO A 145 2.96 31.49 -15.45
N VAL A 146 4.19 31.75 -15.90
CA VAL A 146 5.19 30.72 -16.25
C VAL A 146 6.39 30.78 -15.31
N TYR A 147 6.96 29.62 -14.99
CA TYR A 147 8.11 29.54 -14.10
C TYR A 147 9.28 28.82 -14.78
N ALA A 148 10.44 29.48 -14.80
CA ALA A 148 11.67 28.90 -15.32
C ALA A 148 12.55 28.39 -14.16
N THR A 149 12.66 27.07 -14.15
CA THR A 149 13.37 26.09 -13.31
C THR A 149 14.71 25.51 -13.80
N PRO A 150 15.75 25.23 -13.00
CA PRO A 150 16.72 24.18 -13.37
C PRO A 150 16.02 22.85 -13.69
N LEU A 151 14.97 22.52 -12.91
CA LEU A 151 14.16 21.31 -13.14
C LEU A 151 13.35 21.40 -14.43
N THR A 152 12.70 22.55 -14.74
CA THR A 152 11.98 22.71 -16.02
C THR A 152 12.93 22.67 -17.21
N SER A 153 14.15 23.20 -17.06
CA SER A 153 15.16 23.19 -18.13
C SER A 153 15.69 21.79 -18.37
N LEU A 154 16.03 21.04 -17.32
CA LEU A 154 16.42 19.63 -17.43
C LEU A 154 15.33 18.80 -18.09
N THR A 155 14.08 19.01 -17.66
CA THR A 155 12.91 18.32 -18.23
C THR A 155 12.76 18.59 -19.73
N ILE A 156 12.96 19.84 -20.17
CA ILE A 156 12.90 20.21 -21.59
C ILE A 156 14.02 19.54 -22.40
N GLU A 157 15.27 19.55 -21.91
CA GLU A 157 16.38 18.89 -22.60
C GLU A 157 16.19 17.38 -22.68
N LEU A 158 15.70 16.75 -21.61
CA LEU A 158 15.41 15.32 -21.58
C LEU A 158 14.24 14.96 -22.52
N ALA A 159 13.19 15.78 -22.56
CA ALA A 159 12.07 15.59 -23.48
C ALA A 159 12.52 15.72 -24.93
N LYS A 160 13.36 16.70 -25.25
CA LYS A 160 13.97 16.88 -26.57
C LYS A 160 14.78 15.65 -26.97
N HIS A 161 15.60 15.10 -26.08
CA HIS A 161 16.40 13.91 -26.38
C HIS A 161 15.53 12.67 -26.69
N ASN A 162 14.42 12.52 -25.97
CA ASN A 162 13.52 11.37 -26.09
C ASN A 162 12.40 11.55 -27.13
N THR A 163 12.33 12.69 -27.81
CA THR A 163 11.31 12.93 -28.85
C THR A 163 11.67 12.19 -30.13
N ASP A 164 10.72 11.45 -30.69
CA ASP A 164 10.90 10.80 -31.99
C ASP A 164 10.86 11.83 -33.11
N MET A 165 12.04 12.21 -33.61
CA MET A 165 12.20 13.13 -34.74
C MET A 165 11.59 12.61 -36.06
N SER A 166 11.17 11.34 -36.12
CA SER A 166 10.48 10.75 -37.26
C SER A 166 8.96 10.70 -37.11
N ALA A 167 8.42 11.12 -35.97
CA ALA A 167 6.98 11.17 -35.73
C ALA A 167 6.27 12.05 -36.76
N GLU A 168 5.05 11.65 -37.13
CA GLU A 168 4.22 12.39 -38.08
C GLU A 168 3.81 13.78 -37.53
N ASP A 169 3.68 13.88 -36.20
CA ASP A 169 3.52 15.13 -35.45
C ASP A 169 4.53 15.22 -34.29
N ILE A 170 5.70 15.78 -34.60
CA ILE A 170 6.83 15.93 -33.67
C ILE A 170 6.47 16.85 -32.48
N GLU A 171 5.59 17.84 -32.67
CA GLU A 171 5.19 18.77 -31.59
C GLU A 171 4.26 18.09 -30.57
N THR A 172 3.41 17.17 -31.04
CA THR A 172 2.60 16.31 -30.17
C THR A 172 3.47 15.30 -29.42
N ASP A 173 4.43 14.65 -30.08
CA ASP A 173 5.34 13.71 -29.40
C ASP A 173 6.22 14.40 -28.35
N PHE A 174 6.75 15.58 -28.66
CA PHE A 174 7.51 16.39 -27.70
C PHE A 174 6.68 16.73 -26.45
N ASN A 175 5.41 17.11 -26.61
CA ASN A 175 4.54 17.37 -25.45
C ASN A 175 4.26 16.12 -24.62
N ARG A 176 4.09 14.97 -25.26
CA ARG A 176 3.96 13.69 -24.55
C ARG A 176 5.22 13.40 -23.75
N GLN A 177 6.39 13.57 -24.36
CA GLN A 177 7.68 13.40 -23.68
C GLN A 177 7.87 14.40 -22.54
N LEU A 178 7.41 15.64 -22.67
CA LEU A 178 7.50 16.63 -21.61
C LEU A 178 6.83 16.14 -20.30
N GLY A 179 5.67 15.48 -20.41
CA GLY A 179 4.99 14.88 -19.25
C GLY A 179 5.72 13.67 -18.68
N VAL A 180 6.22 12.77 -19.54
CA VAL A 180 6.97 11.56 -19.12
C VAL A 180 8.27 11.95 -18.43
N GLN A 181 9.04 12.85 -19.02
CA GLN A 181 10.35 13.26 -18.51
C GLN A 181 10.25 14.13 -17.26
N GLU A 182 9.11 14.79 -17.05
CA GLU A 182 8.85 15.49 -15.79
C GLU A 182 8.83 14.51 -14.60
N ALA A 183 8.23 13.33 -14.77
CA ALA A 183 8.21 12.28 -13.74
C ALA A 183 9.61 11.73 -13.45
N VAL A 184 10.43 11.50 -14.49
CA VAL A 184 11.82 11.06 -14.34
C VAL A 184 12.64 12.08 -13.53
N VAL A 185 12.51 13.37 -13.85
CA VAL A 185 13.20 14.43 -13.12
C VAL A 185 12.70 14.56 -11.67
N LYS A 186 11.41 14.34 -11.40
CA LYS A 186 10.85 14.30 -10.03
C LYS A 186 11.39 13.13 -9.23
N ASP A 187 11.45 11.94 -9.82
CA ASP A 187 11.95 10.76 -9.11
C ASP A 187 13.42 10.95 -8.73
N PHE A 188 14.23 11.45 -9.67
CA PHE A 188 15.66 11.56 -9.48
C PHE A 188 16.10 12.75 -8.63
N PHE A 189 15.47 13.92 -8.81
CA PHE A 189 15.88 15.18 -8.16
C PHE A 189 14.83 15.77 -7.23
N GLY A 190 13.63 15.18 -7.19
CA GLY A 190 12.46 15.81 -6.60
C GLY A 190 12.31 15.67 -5.09
N LEU A 191 13.23 15.04 -4.35
CA LEU A 191 13.34 15.10 -2.88
C LEU A 191 12.00 15.20 -2.11
N GLY A 192 11.02 14.34 -2.43
CA GLY A 192 9.69 14.36 -1.80
C GLY A 192 8.62 15.22 -2.49
N LEU A 193 8.81 15.58 -3.77
CA LEU A 193 7.82 16.17 -4.68
C LEU A 193 6.88 15.11 -5.30
N LEU A 194 7.14 13.82 -5.07
CA LEU A 194 6.22 12.71 -5.36
C LEU A 194 5.34 12.47 -4.13
N ASP A 195 4.59 13.50 -3.74
CA ASP A 195 3.60 13.37 -2.67
C ASP A 195 2.36 12.67 -3.24
N PRO A 196 2.04 11.42 -2.82
CA PRO A 196 0.87 10.70 -3.31
C PRO A 196 -0.45 11.41 -2.94
N GLU A 197 -0.42 12.36 -2.00
CA GLU A 197 -1.60 13.15 -1.64
C GLU A 197 -1.88 14.30 -2.63
N ASN A 198 -0.94 14.64 -3.54
CA ASN A 198 -1.09 15.70 -4.55
C ASN A 198 -0.51 15.34 -5.93
N PRO A 199 -1.07 14.35 -6.64
CA PRO A 199 -0.54 13.86 -7.93
C PRO A 199 -0.65 14.86 -9.10
N GLY A 200 -1.38 15.96 -8.94
CA GLY A 200 -1.61 16.98 -9.98
C GLY A 200 -0.48 18.00 -10.18
N ASP A 201 0.63 17.87 -9.46
CA ASP A 201 1.66 18.90 -9.41
C ASP A 201 2.53 18.94 -10.64
N ASN A 202 2.55 20.09 -11.33
CA ASN A 202 3.28 20.27 -12.58
C ASN A 202 4.38 21.35 -12.46
N PHE A 203 5.63 21.01 -12.76
CA PHE A 203 6.78 21.93 -12.70
C PHE A 203 6.62 23.20 -13.54
N PHE A 204 5.89 23.12 -14.64
CA PHE A 204 5.66 24.26 -15.54
C PHE A 204 4.53 25.19 -15.08
N LYS A 205 3.72 24.77 -14.11
CA LYS A 205 2.53 25.51 -13.66
C LYS A 205 2.60 25.97 -12.20
N ARG A 206 3.40 25.31 -11.35
CA ARG A 206 3.41 25.58 -9.91
C ARG A 206 4.41 26.67 -9.55
N ALA A 207 4.00 27.56 -8.64
CA ALA A 207 4.83 28.67 -8.19
C ALA A 207 5.95 28.16 -7.26
N PRO A 208 7.23 28.39 -7.60
CA PRO A 208 8.33 28.17 -6.67
C PRO A 208 8.55 29.38 -5.73
N LEU A 209 7.57 30.25 -5.57
CA LEU A 209 7.62 31.43 -4.70
C LEU A 209 6.40 31.42 -3.79
N VAL A 210 6.58 31.95 -2.57
CA VAL A 210 5.45 32.28 -1.70
C VAL A 210 4.79 33.52 -2.28
N ILE A 211 3.60 33.36 -2.87
CA ILE A 211 2.88 34.44 -3.56
C ILE A 211 1.60 34.89 -2.85
N ASP A 212 1.11 34.17 -1.82
CA ASP A 212 0.01 34.55 -0.89
C ASP A 212 -0.01 33.65 0.39
N ASP A 213 -0.82 34.02 1.40
CA ASP A 213 -0.85 33.52 2.80
C ASP A 213 -0.64 32.00 2.99
N ALA A 214 0.47 31.66 3.66
CA ALA A 214 0.80 30.55 4.57
C ALA A 214 0.36 29.09 4.32
N SER A 215 -0.66 28.77 3.50
CA SER A 215 -1.17 27.41 3.37
C SER A 215 -0.30 26.48 2.51
N ASP A 216 0.68 27.01 1.77
CA ASP A 216 1.50 26.27 0.80
C ASP A 216 3.03 26.35 1.05
N ALA A 217 3.45 26.93 2.18
CA ALA A 217 4.86 27.20 2.48
C ALA A 217 5.73 25.94 2.53
N SER A 218 5.18 24.81 3.02
CA SER A 218 5.92 23.55 3.08
C SER A 218 6.18 22.97 1.68
N PHE A 219 5.26 23.13 0.73
CA PHE A 219 5.48 22.67 -0.64
C PHE A 219 6.50 23.55 -1.35
N VAL A 220 6.36 24.87 -1.22
CA VAL A 220 7.31 25.83 -1.80
C VAL A 220 8.72 25.53 -1.29
N LEU A 221 8.89 25.22 0.00
CA LEU A 221 10.17 24.80 0.57
C LEU A 221 10.70 23.51 -0.07
N LYS A 222 9.88 22.47 -0.27
CA LYS A 222 10.27 21.22 -0.94
C LYS A 222 10.73 21.49 -2.38
N TYR A 223 9.92 22.23 -3.15
CA TYR A 223 10.22 22.52 -4.56
C TYR A 223 11.49 23.36 -4.70
N ARG A 224 11.67 24.34 -3.82
CA ARG A 224 12.88 25.15 -3.75
C ARG A 224 14.12 24.34 -3.35
N THR A 225 13.97 23.41 -2.42
CA THR A 225 15.07 22.53 -2.01
C THR A 225 15.57 21.70 -3.18
N ALA A 226 14.67 21.11 -3.97
CA ALA A 226 15.02 20.35 -5.17
C ALA A 226 15.75 21.19 -6.23
N ILE A 227 15.27 22.42 -6.47
CA ILE A 227 15.90 23.39 -7.38
C ILE A 227 17.34 23.71 -6.95
N GLU A 228 17.55 24.00 -5.67
CA GLU A 228 18.87 24.37 -5.14
C GLU A 228 19.84 23.18 -5.10
N VAL A 229 19.34 21.96 -4.85
CA VAL A 229 20.17 20.75 -4.90
C VAL A 229 20.68 20.49 -6.31
N LEU A 230 19.82 20.58 -7.34
CA LEU A 230 20.28 20.43 -8.73
C LEU A 230 21.32 21.50 -9.09
N GLY A 231 21.10 22.75 -8.68
CA GLY A 231 22.06 23.84 -8.86
C GLY A 231 23.41 23.58 -8.17
N ALA A 232 23.40 23.06 -6.94
CA ALA A 232 24.60 22.74 -6.17
C ALA A 232 25.38 21.57 -6.79
N LEU A 233 24.70 20.53 -7.27
CA LEU A 233 25.32 19.39 -7.93
C LEU A 233 25.99 19.81 -9.24
N ILE A 234 25.34 20.62 -10.06
CA ILE A 234 25.95 21.17 -11.28
C ILE A 234 27.15 22.05 -10.96
N ASN A 235 27.10 22.83 -9.88
CA ASN A 235 28.24 23.61 -9.42
C ASN A 235 29.42 22.73 -8.98
N GLU A 236 29.16 21.60 -8.32
CA GLU A 236 30.20 20.60 -8.00
C GLU A 236 30.82 20.01 -9.28
N LEU A 237 30.00 19.62 -10.27
CA LEU A 237 30.50 19.11 -11.55
C LEU A 237 31.34 20.14 -12.31
N ASN A 238 30.92 21.40 -12.33
CA ASN A 238 31.67 22.49 -12.95
C ASN A 238 33.05 22.72 -12.28
N SER A 239 33.18 22.36 -11.00
CA SER A 239 34.49 22.36 -10.32
C SER A 239 35.43 21.24 -10.80
N LEU A 240 34.85 20.15 -11.34
CA LEU A 240 35.58 19.00 -11.89
C LEU A 240 35.92 19.19 -13.37
N ASP A 241 35.01 19.80 -14.15
CA ASP A 241 35.25 20.21 -15.54
C ASP A 241 35.10 21.71 -15.74
N THR A 242 36.20 22.44 -15.56
CA THR A 242 36.23 23.90 -15.71
C THR A 242 36.15 24.40 -17.15
N ASN A 243 36.06 23.50 -18.16
CA ASN A 243 35.95 23.88 -19.57
C ASN A 243 34.50 23.90 -20.07
N SER A 244 33.60 23.25 -19.36
CA SER A 244 32.17 23.22 -19.64
C SER A 244 31.44 24.29 -18.83
N THR A 245 30.40 24.88 -19.41
CA THR A 245 29.52 25.81 -18.69
C THR A 245 28.38 25.04 -18.01
N GLY A 246 27.70 25.64 -17.02
CA GLY A 246 26.63 24.96 -16.29
C GLY A 246 25.46 24.52 -17.16
N ASP A 247 25.15 25.27 -18.23
CA ASP A 247 24.17 24.88 -19.26
C ASP A 247 24.64 23.69 -20.11
N GLN A 248 25.93 23.61 -20.45
CA GLN A 248 26.49 22.45 -21.17
C GLN A 248 26.53 21.19 -20.30
N LEU A 249 26.78 21.35 -19.00
CA LEU A 249 26.71 20.25 -18.05
C LEU A 249 25.27 19.78 -17.84
N LEU A 250 24.30 20.71 -17.78
CA LEU A 250 22.87 20.36 -17.69
C LEU A 250 22.41 19.58 -18.95
N GLU A 251 22.81 20.02 -20.14
CA GLU A 251 22.51 19.31 -21.40
C GLU A 251 23.17 17.92 -21.43
N GLY A 252 24.45 17.82 -21.03
CA GLY A 252 25.15 16.54 -20.94
C GLY A 252 24.52 15.58 -19.91
N LEU A 253 24.02 16.09 -18.78
CA LEU A 253 23.28 15.27 -17.81
C LEU A 253 21.93 14.79 -18.33
N ALA A 254 21.26 15.58 -19.18
CA ALA A 254 20.02 15.14 -19.82
C ALA A 254 20.29 14.02 -20.84
N GLU A 255 21.39 14.10 -21.59
CA GLU A 255 21.83 13.04 -22.51
C GLU A 255 22.19 11.76 -21.75
N ASP A 256 22.93 11.87 -20.64
CA ASP A 256 23.31 10.76 -19.75
C ASP A 256 22.04 10.09 -19.19
N LEU A 257 21.16 10.89 -18.57
CA LEU A 257 19.93 10.38 -17.95
C LEU A 257 18.95 9.77 -18.95
N ALA A 258 19.03 10.08 -20.24
CA ALA A 258 18.09 9.59 -21.24
C ALA A 258 18.17 8.07 -21.46
N ASP A 259 19.29 7.42 -21.17
CA ASP A 259 19.41 5.95 -21.20
C ASP A 259 19.13 5.29 -19.83
N GLY A 260 18.74 6.09 -18.84
CA GLY A 260 18.34 5.67 -17.50
C GLY A 260 19.49 5.56 -16.50
N ALA A 261 20.71 6.00 -16.86
CA ALA A 261 21.85 6.02 -15.96
C ALA A 261 22.48 7.43 -15.85
N LEU A 262 23.29 7.65 -14.81
CA LEU A 262 24.19 8.81 -14.72
C LEU A 262 25.63 8.30 -14.63
N ASP A 263 26.13 7.82 -15.76
CA ASP A 263 27.46 7.22 -15.86
C ASP A 263 28.39 7.94 -16.84
N GLY A 264 27.98 9.12 -17.33
CA GLY A 264 28.74 9.93 -18.28
C GLY A 264 28.73 9.37 -19.70
N GLN A 265 27.82 8.44 -19.99
CA GLN A 265 27.65 7.84 -21.30
C GLN A 265 26.20 7.95 -21.73
N ALA A 266 25.99 8.03 -23.04
CA ALA A 266 24.68 7.88 -23.66
C ALA A 266 24.77 6.69 -24.62
N ASP A 267 23.93 5.68 -24.43
CA ASP A 267 23.92 4.44 -25.21
C ASP A 267 25.31 3.74 -25.22
N GLY A 268 26.01 3.83 -24.08
CA GLY A 268 27.37 3.28 -23.92
C GLY A 268 28.46 4.02 -24.70
N GLN A 269 28.19 5.23 -25.19
CA GLN A 269 29.19 6.15 -25.74
C GLN A 269 29.47 7.30 -24.78
N PRO A 270 30.75 7.65 -24.51
CA PRO A 270 31.06 8.78 -23.63
C PRO A 270 30.50 10.10 -24.16
N ILE A 271 29.87 10.86 -23.28
CA ILE A 271 29.34 12.19 -23.58
C ILE A 271 30.50 13.19 -23.55
N GLU A 272 30.67 13.97 -24.62
CA GLU A 272 31.85 14.83 -24.80
C GLU A 272 31.98 15.87 -23.67
N THR A 273 30.85 16.48 -23.27
CA THR A 273 30.78 17.49 -22.20
C THR A 273 31.03 16.92 -20.81
N LEU A 274 30.85 15.61 -20.61
CA LEU A 274 31.12 14.92 -19.34
C LEU A 274 32.46 14.15 -19.36
N SER A 275 33.17 14.13 -20.50
CA SER A 275 34.37 13.31 -20.70
C SER A 275 35.55 13.65 -19.76
N ALA A 276 35.54 14.83 -19.15
CA ALA A 276 36.52 15.24 -18.14
C ALA A 276 36.17 14.76 -16.72
N ILE A 277 34.96 14.25 -16.51
CA ILE A 277 34.44 13.73 -15.25
C ILE A 277 34.36 12.21 -15.36
N THR A 278 35.00 11.48 -14.45
CA THR A 278 34.94 10.00 -14.50
C THR A 278 33.57 9.50 -14.02
N ASN A 279 33.14 8.31 -14.47
CA ASN A 279 31.93 7.63 -13.99
C ASN A 279 31.87 7.57 -12.46
N ASP A 280 32.99 7.24 -11.80
CA ASP A 280 33.08 7.21 -10.33
C ASP A 280 32.81 8.58 -9.69
N GLN A 281 33.20 9.68 -10.35
CA GLN A 281 32.98 11.04 -9.87
C GLN A 281 31.54 11.50 -10.11
N LEU A 282 30.93 11.17 -11.25
CA LEU A 282 29.52 11.41 -11.52
C LEU A 282 28.66 10.66 -10.50
N GLN A 283 28.91 9.35 -10.36
CA GLN A 283 28.21 8.52 -9.40
C GLN A 283 28.39 9.02 -7.97
N ALA A 284 29.61 9.40 -7.56
CA ALA A 284 29.85 9.97 -6.23
C ALA A 284 29.18 11.33 -6.01
N THR A 285 28.91 12.09 -7.07
CA THR A 285 28.21 13.38 -6.98
C THR A 285 26.72 13.18 -6.78
N PHE A 286 26.09 12.28 -7.55
CA PHE A 286 24.63 12.07 -7.53
C PHE A 286 24.15 10.97 -6.57
N SER A 287 25.02 10.07 -6.11
CA SER A 287 24.68 9.03 -5.12
C SER A 287 24.85 9.48 -3.67
N LYS A 288 24.99 10.79 -3.42
CA LYS A 288 25.12 11.33 -2.07
C LYS A 288 23.82 11.10 -1.28
N PRO A 289 23.89 10.66 -0.02
CA PRO A 289 22.71 10.57 0.83
C PRO A 289 22.00 11.93 0.94
N ALA A 290 20.68 11.93 1.09
CA ALA A 290 19.89 13.15 1.22
C ALA A 290 20.42 14.09 2.33
N ALA A 291 20.86 13.53 3.46
CA ALA A 291 21.47 14.29 4.54
C ALA A 291 22.74 15.04 4.10
N GLU A 292 23.54 14.51 3.19
CA GLU A 292 24.72 15.19 2.64
C GLU A 292 24.34 16.21 1.57
N LEU A 293 23.36 15.91 0.72
CA LEU A 293 22.82 16.85 -0.27
C LEU A 293 22.31 18.13 0.39
N LEU A 294 21.61 18.00 1.52
CA LEU A 294 21.11 19.14 2.29
C LEU A 294 22.24 19.96 2.97
N GLN A 295 23.44 19.42 3.11
CA GLN A 295 24.60 20.15 3.65
C GLN A 295 25.40 20.89 2.56
N LEU A 296 25.08 20.67 1.27
CA LEU A 296 25.71 21.44 0.20
C LEU A 296 25.37 22.92 0.34
N PRO A 297 26.32 23.84 0.07
CA PRO A 297 26.05 25.26 0.10
C PRO A 297 25.16 25.66 -1.08
N ILE A 298 24.15 26.49 -0.82
CA ILE A 298 23.39 27.18 -1.86
C ILE A 298 24.39 27.93 -2.75
N PRO A 299 24.39 27.72 -4.08
CA PRO A 299 25.37 28.32 -4.96
C PRO A 299 25.54 29.84 -4.77
N GLY A 300 26.80 30.28 -4.75
CA GLY A 300 27.14 31.68 -4.49
C GLY A 300 27.04 32.13 -3.02
N THR A 301 26.70 31.24 -2.10
CA THR A 301 26.64 31.52 -0.65
C THR A 301 27.48 30.51 0.16
N SER A 302 27.59 30.75 1.47
CA SER A 302 28.07 29.76 2.43
C SER A 302 26.93 29.08 3.21
N THR A 303 25.68 29.38 2.88
CA THR A 303 24.49 28.89 3.59
C THR A 303 24.16 27.48 3.11
N PRO A 304 24.06 26.48 4.01
CA PRO A 304 23.64 25.14 3.62
C PRO A 304 22.20 25.12 3.11
N ILE A 305 21.88 24.22 2.17
CA ILE A 305 20.51 24.03 1.66
C ILE A 305 19.54 23.63 2.79
N ALA A 306 19.99 22.93 3.83
CA ALA A 306 19.19 22.60 5.00
C ALA A 306 18.61 23.84 5.72
N GLU A 307 19.25 25.01 5.55
CA GLU A 307 18.79 26.27 6.14
C GLU A 307 17.95 27.12 5.16
N LEU A 308 17.52 26.54 4.03
CA LEU A 308 16.76 27.25 2.99
C LEU A 308 15.45 27.84 3.51
N ASN A 309 14.82 27.22 4.52
CA ASN A 309 13.64 27.80 5.17
C ASN A 309 13.93 29.19 5.75
N ASN A 310 15.09 29.39 6.37
CA ASN A 310 15.49 30.69 6.91
C ASN A 310 15.76 31.71 5.80
N VAL A 311 16.27 31.24 4.64
CA VAL A 311 16.48 32.06 3.46
C VAL A 311 15.14 32.48 2.84
N LEU A 312 14.17 31.56 2.73
CA LEU A 312 12.83 31.85 2.22
C LEU A 312 12.06 32.77 3.15
N VAL A 313 12.16 32.58 4.47
CA VAL A 313 11.60 33.51 5.46
C VAL A 313 12.24 34.89 5.30
N ALA A 314 13.56 34.98 5.15
CA ALA A 314 14.23 36.26 4.92
C ALA A 314 13.90 36.90 3.55
N GLU A 315 13.70 36.10 2.50
CA GLU A 315 13.23 36.57 1.18
C GLU A 315 11.78 37.06 1.25
N THR A 316 10.93 36.40 2.06
CA THR A 316 9.54 36.79 2.34
C THR A 316 9.47 38.03 3.26
N GLU A 317 10.39 38.15 4.22
CA GLU A 317 10.56 39.32 5.09
C GLU A 317 11.12 40.52 4.31
N ALA A 318 12.03 40.30 3.35
CA ALA A 318 12.52 41.34 2.45
C ALA A 318 11.44 41.82 1.45
N LEU A 319 10.45 40.98 1.15
CA LEU A 319 9.23 41.37 0.43
C LEU A 319 8.25 42.16 1.30
N SER A 320 8.37 42.08 2.64
CA SER A 320 7.59 42.86 3.61
C SER A 320 8.32 44.10 4.16
N ASP A 321 9.59 44.31 3.80
CA ASP A 321 10.35 45.53 4.14
C ASP A 321 10.15 46.68 3.12
N VAL A 322 9.20 46.52 2.19
CA VAL A 322 8.49 47.69 1.62
C VAL A 322 7.49 48.13 2.68
N VAL A 323 8.00 48.95 3.61
CA VAL A 323 7.18 49.79 4.47
C VAL A 323 6.20 50.58 3.60
N ILE A 324 4.97 50.09 3.50
CA ILE A 324 3.81 50.96 3.55
C ILE A 324 3.61 51.20 5.04
N GLU A 325 4.24 52.26 5.55
CA GLU A 325 3.54 53.07 6.53
C GLU A 325 2.15 53.30 5.96
N GLU A 326 1.14 53.07 6.77
CA GLU A 326 -0.21 53.51 6.53
C GLU A 326 -0.21 55.04 6.32
N GLU A 327 0.15 55.45 5.11
CA GLU A 327 0.02 56.78 4.52
C GLU A 327 -0.39 56.53 3.07
N ALA A 328 -1.72 56.39 2.93
CA ALA A 328 -2.52 56.53 1.72
C ALA A 328 -2.19 55.63 0.52
N ALA A 329 -3.12 54.71 0.24
CA ALA A 329 -3.34 54.20 -1.10
C ALA A 329 -3.51 55.36 -2.10
N PRO A 330 -2.85 55.36 -3.27
CA PRO A 330 -3.35 56.05 -4.45
C PRO A 330 -4.11 55.05 -5.33
N GLU A 331 -5.36 55.42 -5.64
CA GLU A 331 -6.37 54.74 -6.44
C GLU A 331 -5.89 54.09 -7.75
N ILE A 332 -6.48 52.93 -8.10
CA ILE A 332 -6.86 52.62 -9.48
C ILE A 332 -8.39 52.71 -9.62
N GLU A 333 -8.77 53.82 -10.24
CA GLU A 333 -10.03 54.24 -10.88
C GLU A 333 -11.04 53.11 -11.20
N LYS A 334 -12.08 53.00 -10.36
CA LYS A 334 -13.35 52.37 -10.75
C LYS A 334 -14.24 53.47 -11.36
N VAL A 335 -14.27 53.57 -12.69
CA VAL A 335 -15.14 54.52 -13.37
C VAL A 335 -16.62 54.15 -13.15
N VAL A 336 -17.25 54.80 -12.17
CA VAL A 336 -18.71 54.97 -12.08
C VAL A 336 -18.98 56.47 -11.99
N ALA A 337 -19.59 57.06 -13.02
CA ALA A 337 -19.75 58.50 -13.14
C ALA A 337 -20.86 59.06 -12.23
N GLY A 338 -20.49 59.79 -11.17
CA GLY A 338 -21.38 60.57 -10.30
C GLY A 338 -20.59 61.59 -9.45
N PRO A 339 -21.22 62.63 -8.89
CA PRO A 339 -20.56 63.50 -7.91
C PRO A 339 -20.28 62.72 -6.62
N ASP A 340 -19.09 62.93 -6.08
CA ASP A 340 -18.60 62.48 -4.77
C ASP A 340 -18.23 63.77 -4.03
N SER A 341 -18.98 64.09 -2.98
CA SER A 341 -18.99 65.39 -2.33
C SER A 341 -17.88 65.56 -1.29
N ASP A 342 -17.40 64.47 -0.70
CA ASP A 342 -16.39 64.47 0.36
C ASP A 342 -15.10 63.71 0.00
N GLY A 343 -15.12 62.97 -1.10
CA GLY A 343 -13.93 62.52 -1.83
C GLY A 343 -13.32 61.22 -1.31
N ASP A 344 -14.13 60.34 -0.71
CA ASP A 344 -13.68 59.07 -0.15
C ASP A 344 -13.69 57.89 -1.15
N GLY A 345 -14.13 58.14 -2.39
CA GLY A 345 -14.18 57.16 -3.46
C GLY A 345 -15.55 56.49 -3.66
N TYR A 346 -16.55 56.82 -2.84
CA TYR A 346 -17.95 56.42 -3.03
C TYR A 346 -18.77 57.62 -3.55
N SER A 347 -19.63 57.42 -4.55
CA SER A 347 -20.48 58.52 -5.05
C SER A 347 -21.57 58.88 -4.04
N ASP A 348 -22.02 60.13 -4.00
CA ASP A 348 -23.09 60.62 -3.09
C ASP A 348 -24.38 59.77 -3.07
N ALA A 349 -24.62 58.97 -4.13
CA ALA A 349 -25.79 58.10 -4.26
C ALA A 349 -25.60 56.68 -3.72
N ALA A 350 -24.36 56.26 -3.50
CA ALA A 350 -23.95 54.94 -3.01
C ALA A 350 -23.33 55.01 -1.60
N ASP A 351 -23.23 56.22 -1.05
CA ASP A 351 -22.65 56.54 0.24
C ASP A 351 -23.77 56.90 1.23
N ALA A 352 -23.76 56.25 2.40
CA ALA A 352 -24.71 56.50 3.49
C ALA A 352 -24.45 57.84 4.21
N PHE A 353 -23.20 58.33 4.22
CA PHE A 353 -22.80 59.61 4.78
C PHE A 353 -22.00 60.48 3.78
N PRO A 354 -22.65 61.02 2.71
CA PRO A 354 -22.03 61.78 1.61
C PRO A 354 -21.32 63.11 1.94
N ALA A 355 -21.10 63.39 3.21
CA ALA A 355 -20.40 64.57 3.69
C ALA A 355 -19.32 64.25 4.74
N ASP A 356 -19.17 62.98 5.11
CA ASP A 356 -18.16 62.49 6.04
C ASP A 356 -17.27 61.45 5.34
N ASN A 357 -16.12 61.92 4.86
CA ASN A 357 -15.18 61.11 4.08
C ASN A 357 -14.48 59.98 4.87
N THR A 358 -14.92 59.71 6.10
CA THR A 358 -14.46 58.59 6.92
C THR A 358 -15.50 57.49 7.07
N GLU A 359 -16.72 57.68 6.58
CA GLU A 359 -17.84 56.76 6.75
C GLU A 359 -18.66 56.64 5.45
N TRP A 360 -18.68 55.47 4.80
CA TRP A 360 -19.43 55.28 3.54
C TRP A 360 -20.56 54.26 3.64
N ALA A 361 -20.55 53.41 4.68
CA ALA A 361 -21.49 52.32 4.89
C ALA A 361 -22.10 52.38 6.30
N ASP A 362 -23.35 51.96 6.38
CA ASP A 362 -24.13 51.78 7.61
C ASP A 362 -24.81 50.41 7.48
N THR A 363 -24.06 49.35 7.84
CA THR A 363 -24.42 47.96 7.55
C THR A 363 -25.67 47.53 8.32
N ASP A 364 -25.88 48.05 9.52
CA ASP A 364 -27.03 47.71 10.36
C ASP A 364 -28.12 48.80 10.41
N GLY A 365 -27.88 49.94 9.78
CA GLY A 365 -28.86 50.98 9.49
C GLY A 365 -29.19 51.86 10.69
N ASP A 366 -28.22 52.05 11.59
CA ASP A 366 -28.41 52.74 12.87
C ASP A 366 -27.99 54.22 12.88
N ASP A 367 -27.60 54.74 11.70
CA ASP A 367 -27.10 56.07 11.44
C ASP A 367 -25.69 56.35 12.06
N VAL A 368 -24.96 55.33 12.50
CA VAL A 368 -23.51 55.36 12.79
C VAL A 368 -22.78 54.61 11.68
N GLY A 369 -21.70 55.19 11.15
CA GLY A 369 -20.94 54.55 10.08
C GLY A 369 -20.10 53.37 10.57
N ASP A 370 -19.95 52.36 9.72
CA ASP A 370 -19.27 51.09 10.03
C ASP A 370 -17.83 51.26 10.55
N ASN A 371 -17.12 52.35 10.20
CA ASN A 371 -15.75 52.56 10.67
C ASN A 371 -15.70 53.19 12.08
N ALA A 372 -16.76 53.87 12.51
CA ALA A 372 -16.93 54.43 13.84
C ALA A 372 -17.74 53.53 14.77
N ASP A 373 -18.43 52.52 14.21
CA ASP A 373 -19.24 51.60 14.98
C ASP A 373 -18.43 50.38 15.45
N ALA A 374 -18.29 50.23 16.77
CA ALA A 374 -17.70 49.03 17.37
C ALA A 374 -18.60 47.78 17.22
N CYS A 375 -19.86 47.98 16.82
CA CYS A 375 -20.90 46.96 16.72
C CYS A 375 -21.55 46.88 15.32
N VAL A 376 -20.74 46.96 14.25
CA VAL A 376 -21.06 46.97 12.80
C VAL A 376 -22.21 46.05 12.30
N ALA A 377 -22.58 45.01 13.05
CA ALA A 377 -23.59 44.02 12.65
C ALA A 377 -24.88 44.05 13.51
N VAL A 378 -24.99 44.94 14.50
CA VAL A 378 -26.06 44.93 15.52
C VAL A 378 -26.50 46.36 15.88
N GLY A 379 -27.51 46.84 15.15
CA GLY A 379 -27.90 48.26 15.20
C GLY A 379 -28.40 48.77 16.55
N ALA A 380 -28.30 50.09 16.73
CA ALA A 380 -28.82 50.94 17.80
C ALA A 380 -29.19 50.24 19.13
N GLY A 381 -28.23 50.22 20.06
CA GLY A 381 -28.48 49.88 21.47
C GLY A 381 -27.47 48.92 22.11
N PHE A 382 -26.47 48.48 21.34
CA PHE A 382 -25.39 47.61 21.79
C PHE A 382 -24.07 48.39 21.77
N THR A 383 -23.22 48.16 22.78
CA THR A 383 -21.91 48.83 22.86
C THR A 383 -20.89 47.86 23.46
N ASP A 384 -19.75 47.69 22.80
CA ASP A 384 -18.56 47.06 23.37
C ASP A 384 -17.85 48.09 24.27
N SER A 385 -18.20 48.09 25.55
CA SER A 385 -17.73 49.12 26.50
C SER A 385 -16.33 48.85 27.05
N ASP A 386 -15.83 47.63 26.95
CA ASP A 386 -14.55 47.16 27.47
C ASP A 386 -13.55 46.77 26.37
N GLY A 387 -13.96 46.76 25.10
CA GLY A 387 -13.07 46.57 23.95
C GLY A 387 -12.62 45.12 23.79
N ASP A 388 -13.43 44.17 24.27
CA ASP A 388 -13.13 42.73 24.22
C ASP A 388 -13.66 42.06 22.93
N GLY A 389 -14.35 42.82 22.08
CA GLY A 389 -14.93 42.37 20.82
C GLY A 389 -16.35 41.78 20.96
N ILE A 390 -17.02 41.89 22.12
CA ILE A 390 -18.38 41.37 22.35
C ILE A 390 -19.38 42.51 22.62
N CYS A 391 -20.32 42.69 21.69
CA CYS A 391 -21.36 43.71 21.78
C CYS A 391 -22.46 43.37 22.80
N ASN A 392 -22.58 44.19 23.85
CA ASN A 392 -23.50 43.96 24.97
C ASN A 392 -24.71 44.90 24.95
N ASP A 393 -25.90 44.40 25.30
CA ASP A 393 -27.14 45.20 25.40
C ASP A 393 -26.99 46.24 26.52
N ALA A 394 -27.12 47.53 26.16
CA ALA A 394 -27.07 48.65 27.08
C ALA A 394 -28.15 48.61 28.21
N GLY A 395 -29.07 47.64 28.16
CA GLY A 395 -30.10 47.38 29.17
C GLY A 395 -29.85 46.23 30.15
N ALA A 396 -28.80 45.41 29.99
CA ALA A 396 -28.59 44.22 30.81
C ALA A 396 -27.46 44.40 31.85
N VAL A 397 -27.82 44.36 33.15
CA VAL A 397 -26.87 44.20 34.26
C VAL A 397 -26.31 42.77 34.30
N PRO A 398 -25.07 42.56 34.79
CA PRO A 398 -24.03 41.84 34.04
C PRO A 398 -23.76 40.41 34.53
N LEU A 399 -23.19 39.57 33.66
CA LEU A 399 -22.33 38.44 34.05
C LEU A 399 -20.88 38.80 33.68
N ASP A 400 -20.37 39.80 34.37
CA ASP A 400 -18.95 40.01 34.54
C ASP A 400 -18.58 39.47 35.93
N LEU A 401 -17.59 38.58 35.96
CA LEU A 401 -17.04 38.07 37.21
C LEU A 401 -15.75 38.78 37.64
N TYR A 402 -15.08 39.60 36.82
CA TYR A 402 -13.85 40.32 37.22
C TYR A 402 -13.56 41.62 36.43
N PRO A 403 -14.19 42.76 36.80
CA PRO A 403 -13.98 44.09 36.18
C PRO A 403 -12.76 44.90 36.67
N GLU A 404 -11.82 44.33 37.42
CA GLU A 404 -10.71 45.12 37.97
C GLU A 404 -9.39 44.33 37.94
N ASP A 405 -8.75 44.19 36.78
CA ASP A 405 -7.28 44.14 36.78
C ASP A 405 -6.68 44.55 35.43
N ALA A 406 -6.56 45.86 35.27
CA ALA A 406 -5.58 46.49 34.40
C ALA A 406 -4.63 47.33 35.27
N ASP A 407 -3.49 46.78 35.66
CA ASP A 407 -2.25 47.54 35.91
C ASP A 407 -0.99 46.64 36.06
N ARG A 408 -0.30 46.45 34.93
CA ARG A 408 1.15 46.59 34.72
C ARG A 408 2.14 46.39 35.90
N ALA A 409 2.93 45.32 35.76
CA ALA A 409 4.36 45.18 36.10
C ALA A 409 4.80 45.13 37.59
N THR A 410 4.96 43.90 38.08
CA THR A 410 6.18 43.49 38.79
C THR A 410 6.87 42.40 37.99
N LEU A 411 8.08 42.66 37.48
CA LEU A 411 9.08 41.60 37.31
C LEU A 411 9.15 40.86 38.66
N ASP A 412 9.02 39.54 38.65
CA ASP A 412 9.19 38.57 39.74
C ASP A 412 7.94 37.70 40.04
N ASP A 413 6.90 37.66 39.20
CA ASP A 413 5.86 36.60 39.32
C ASP A 413 5.99 35.66 38.12
N ASN A 414 6.57 34.49 38.38
CA ASN A 414 6.69 33.40 37.43
C ASN A 414 5.29 32.87 37.09
N THR A 415 4.89 32.96 35.82
CA THR A 415 3.61 32.45 35.37
C THR A 415 3.70 30.93 35.20
N PRO A 416 2.77 30.13 35.76
CA PRO A 416 2.83 28.68 35.59
C PRO A 416 2.74 28.29 34.11
N PRO A 417 3.46 27.23 33.70
CA PRO A 417 3.47 26.82 32.31
C PRO A 417 2.10 26.29 31.86
N VAL A 418 1.91 26.12 30.56
CA VAL A 418 0.75 25.44 29.99
C VAL A 418 1.20 24.08 29.48
N ALA A 419 0.67 23.01 30.09
CA ALA A 419 0.89 21.65 29.62
C ALA A 419 -0.08 21.34 28.48
N VAL A 420 0.44 20.92 27.33
CA VAL A 420 -0.34 20.48 26.17
C VAL A 420 0.14 19.10 25.74
N ILE A 421 -0.80 18.18 25.54
CA ILE A 421 -0.55 16.86 24.95
C ILE A 421 -1.18 16.88 23.55
N ALA A 422 -0.40 16.58 22.52
CA ALA A 422 -0.95 16.40 21.17
C ALA A 422 -1.89 15.18 21.12
N ALA A 423 -2.95 15.24 20.32
CA ALA A 423 -3.94 14.16 20.24
C ALA A 423 -3.28 12.84 19.80
N LEU A 424 -3.72 11.74 20.41
CA LEU A 424 -3.27 10.39 20.10
C LEU A 424 -3.86 9.93 18.77
N GLU A 425 -3.08 9.17 17.99
CA GLU A 425 -3.55 8.53 16.75
C GLU A 425 -4.80 7.66 16.99
N ALA A 426 -5.74 7.66 16.05
CA ALA A 426 -7.12 7.19 16.25
C ALA A 426 -7.33 5.66 16.18
N SER A 427 -6.29 4.87 15.96
CA SER A 427 -6.39 3.40 15.83
C SER A 427 -5.33 2.71 16.69
N LEU A 428 -5.63 2.53 17.98
CA LEU A 428 -4.77 1.85 18.96
C LEU A 428 -5.33 0.45 19.27
N VAL A 429 -4.49 -0.59 19.25
CA VAL A 429 -4.84 -1.97 19.62
C VAL A 429 -3.88 -2.50 20.69
N THR A 430 -4.20 -3.64 21.33
CA THR A 430 -3.26 -4.27 22.26
C THR A 430 -1.95 -4.65 21.55
N GLY A 431 -0.83 -4.24 22.15
CA GLY A 431 0.50 -4.32 21.55
C GLY A 431 0.93 -3.06 20.80
N SER A 432 0.07 -2.05 20.61
CA SER A 432 0.46 -0.79 19.97
C SER A 432 1.47 0.01 20.82
N LEU A 433 2.44 0.63 20.13
CA LEU A 433 3.33 1.64 20.70
C LEU A 433 2.69 3.02 20.60
N VAL A 434 2.34 3.59 21.73
CA VAL A 434 1.76 4.93 21.82
C VAL A 434 2.88 5.97 21.96
N ARG A 435 2.92 6.95 21.06
CA ARG A 435 3.83 8.10 21.13
C ARG A 435 3.11 9.28 21.78
N LEU A 436 3.82 9.94 22.69
CA LEU A 436 3.35 11.07 23.48
C LEU A 436 4.17 12.29 23.09
N ASP A 437 3.48 13.37 22.73
CA ASP A 437 4.11 14.63 22.36
C ASP A 437 3.58 15.79 23.23
N ALA A 438 4.51 16.45 23.90
CA ALA A 438 4.31 17.66 24.70
C ALA A 438 4.94 18.91 24.06
N SER A 439 5.34 18.85 22.78
CA SER A 439 5.96 19.96 22.05
C SER A 439 5.09 21.23 22.02
N GLY A 440 3.77 21.10 22.14
CA GLY A 440 2.85 22.22 22.28
C GLY A 440 2.82 22.87 23.67
N SER A 441 3.54 22.32 24.66
CA SER A 441 3.63 22.93 25.99
C SER A 441 4.48 24.18 25.93
N SER A 442 4.01 25.26 26.55
CA SER A 442 4.64 26.57 26.48
C SER A 442 4.60 27.27 27.82
N ASP A 443 5.50 28.23 27.97
CA ASP A 443 5.60 29.10 29.13
C ASP A 443 5.57 30.54 28.66
N VAL A 444 4.74 31.38 29.27
CA VAL A 444 4.57 32.78 28.82
C VAL A 444 5.82 33.60 29.13
N ASP A 445 6.61 33.20 30.13
CA ASP A 445 7.87 33.81 30.51
C ASP A 445 9.08 33.19 29.75
N ASN A 446 8.83 32.17 28.92
CA ASN A 446 9.82 31.37 28.18
C ASN A 446 10.83 30.64 29.09
N ASP A 447 10.43 30.26 30.29
CA ASP A 447 11.30 29.52 31.20
C ASP A 447 11.56 28.06 30.73
N PRO A 448 12.74 27.47 31.02
CA PRO A 448 13.07 26.12 30.57
C PRO A 448 12.19 25.05 31.21
N LEU A 449 11.36 24.41 30.39
CA LEU A 449 10.42 23.38 30.82
C LEU A 449 11.07 22.01 31.08
N THR A 450 10.58 21.36 32.12
CA THR A 450 10.84 19.96 32.44
C THR A 450 9.55 19.16 32.39
N TYR A 451 9.63 17.90 31.95
CA TYR A 451 8.49 17.04 31.70
C TYR A 451 8.53 15.82 32.62
N ALA A 452 7.36 15.29 32.96
CA ALA A 452 7.21 13.99 33.60
C ALA A 452 5.90 13.34 33.17
N TRP A 453 6.01 12.24 32.44
CA TRP A 453 4.87 11.44 31.97
C TRP A 453 4.52 10.33 32.96
N THR A 454 3.24 10.05 33.16
CA THR A 454 2.78 8.86 33.89
C THR A 454 1.64 8.22 33.13
N VAL A 455 1.63 6.90 33.05
CA VAL A 455 0.59 6.14 32.35
C VAL A 455 0.05 5.08 33.30
N ALA A 456 -1.25 5.11 33.54
CA ALA A 456 -1.97 4.11 34.31
C ALA A 456 -2.84 3.30 33.36
N GLY A 457 -2.61 1.99 33.28
CA GLY A 457 -3.40 1.05 32.48
C GLY A 457 -4.40 0.24 33.30
N PRO A 458 -5.15 -0.68 32.66
CA PRO A 458 -6.22 -1.46 33.28
C PRO A 458 -5.76 -2.35 34.44
N GLU A 459 -4.52 -2.85 34.37
CA GLU A 459 -3.93 -3.73 35.38
C GLU A 459 -2.92 -3.02 36.30
N GLY A 460 -2.71 -1.72 36.13
CA GLY A 460 -1.78 -0.91 36.95
C GLY A 460 -0.91 0.05 36.13
N ASP A 461 0.12 0.61 36.77
CA ASP A 461 1.04 1.58 36.15
C ASP A 461 1.83 0.92 35.01
N VAL A 462 1.98 1.65 33.89
CA VAL A 462 2.67 1.21 32.68
C VAL A 462 4.02 1.92 32.56
N ALA A 463 5.06 1.19 32.18
CA ALA A 463 6.38 1.77 31.98
C ALA A 463 6.40 2.72 30.77
N VAL A 464 6.97 3.91 30.95
CA VAL A 464 7.08 4.95 29.92
C VAL A 464 8.55 5.14 29.54
N THR A 465 8.84 5.06 28.24
CA THR A 465 10.16 5.35 27.66
C THR A 465 10.31 6.85 27.47
N ASN A 466 11.49 7.40 27.78
CA ASN A 466 11.77 8.84 27.75
C ASN A 466 10.81 9.68 28.60
N GLN A 467 10.43 9.15 29.78
CA GLN A 467 9.45 9.72 30.70
C GLN A 467 9.64 11.22 31.06
N ASN A 468 10.85 11.77 30.92
CA ASN A 468 11.16 13.16 31.28
C ASN A 468 11.45 14.09 30.08
N SER A 469 11.04 13.68 28.88
CA SER A 469 11.25 14.40 27.62
C SER A 469 9.93 14.95 27.07
N ALA A 470 10.01 15.97 26.21
CA ALA A 470 8.84 16.46 25.46
C ALA A 470 8.24 15.37 24.56
N GLY A 471 9.08 14.45 24.06
CA GLY A 471 8.63 13.23 23.38
C GLY A 471 8.86 11.98 24.24
N ALA A 472 7.80 11.23 24.53
CA ALA A 472 7.82 9.98 25.29
C ALA A 472 7.00 8.88 24.59
N SER A 473 7.10 7.63 25.05
CA SER A 473 6.29 6.53 24.50
C SER A 473 6.03 5.42 25.50
N PHE A 474 4.96 4.64 25.30
CA PHE A 474 4.65 3.45 26.08
C PHE A 474 3.95 2.39 25.23
N PHE A 475 3.99 1.13 25.66
CA PHE A 475 3.26 0.03 25.02
C PHE A 475 1.95 -0.25 25.76
N MET A 476 0.91 -0.67 25.03
CA MET A 476 -0.36 -1.14 25.61
C MET A 476 -0.32 -2.67 25.81
N PRO A 477 0.00 -3.19 27.01
CA PRO A 477 0.18 -4.62 27.23
C PRO A 477 -1.12 -5.44 27.22
N VAL A 478 -2.27 -4.81 27.50
CA VAL A 478 -3.58 -5.46 27.64
C VAL A 478 -4.72 -4.58 27.13
N ASP A 479 -5.87 -5.16 26.78
CA ASP A 479 -7.04 -4.39 26.36
C ASP A 479 -7.57 -3.53 27.52
N GLY A 480 -8.07 -2.32 27.20
CA GLY A 480 -8.77 -1.45 28.15
C GLY A 480 -8.30 0.01 28.16
N ASP A 481 -8.79 0.75 29.14
CA ASP A 481 -8.53 2.19 29.28
C ASP A 481 -7.16 2.48 29.91
N TYR A 482 -6.41 3.35 29.25
CA TYR A 482 -5.15 3.91 29.73
C TYR A 482 -5.34 5.41 29.99
N THR A 483 -4.92 5.87 31.15
CA THR A 483 -4.88 7.30 31.50
C THR A 483 -3.45 7.78 31.43
N VAL A 484 -3.18 8.70 30.51
CA VAL A 484 -1.88 9.36 30.34
C VAL A 484 -1.95 10.71 31.04
N THR A 485 -1.00 10.98 31.93
CA THR A 485 -0.88 12.27 32.62
C THR A 485 0.51 12.85 32.37
N LEU A 486 0.54 14.07 31.84
CA LEU A 486 1.72 14.90 31.67
C LEU A 486 1.81 15.91 32.82
N LEU A 487 2.97 15.99 33.45
CA LEU A 487 3.35 17.07 34.35
C LEU A 487 4.45 17.92 33.72
N VAL A 488 4.28 19.24 33.68
CA VAL A 488 5.24 20.22 33.17
C VAL A 488 5.61 21.19 34.30
N SER A 489 6.91 21.49 34.44
CA SER A 489 7.42 22.46 35.41
C SER A 489 8.47 23.37 34.79
N ASP A 490 8.39 24.66 35.13
CA ASP A 490 9.39 25.70 34.85
C ASP A 490 10.57 25.71 35.85
N GLN A 491 10.57 24.78 36.82
CA GLN A 491 11.57 24.64 37.90
C GLN A 491 11.54 25.72 39.00
N GLU A 492 10.52 26.58 39.04
CA GLU A 492 10.34 27.62 40.06
C GLU A 492 9.06 27.37 40.91
N ASP A 493 8.84 26.10 41.28
CA ASP A 493 7.71 25.57 42.08
C ASP A 493 6.30 25.68 41.43
N SER A 494 6.23 26.05 40.15
CA SER A 494 5.01 26.06 39.34
C SER A 494 4.88 24.77 38.51
N LEU A 495 3.67 24.20 38.54
CA LEU A 495 3.35 22.92 37.90
C LEU A 495 2.07 23.02 37.09
N ALA A 496 2.14 22.55 35.85
CA ALA A 496 1.00 22.38 34.96
C ALA A 496 0.78 20.90 34.69
N THR A 497 -0.47 20.48 34.65
CA THR A 497 -0.82 19.08 34.39
C THR A 497 -1.82 19.00 33.25
N ALA A 498 -1.54 18.12 32.29
CA ALA A 498 -2.46 17.75 31.22
C ALA A 498 -2.73 16.25 31.30
N GLY A 499 -3.93 15.83 30.94
CA GLY A 499 -4.32 14.43 30.93
C GLY A 499 -5.09 14.08 29.67
N ILE A 500 -4.81 12.91 29.11
CA ILE A 500 -5.56 12.33 28.01
C ILE A 500 -5.83 10.86 28.32
N SER A 501 -7.00 10.37 27.92
CA SER A 501 -7.32 8.95 27.97
C SER A 501 -7.08 8.33 26.61
N ALA A 502 -6.39 7.19 26.59
CA ALA A 502 -6.26 6.32 25.43
C ALA A 502 -7.03 5.04 25.75
N THR A 503 -8.04 4.70 24.98
CA THR A 503 -8.75 3.42 25.12
C THR A 503 -8.20 2.49 24.05
N ALA A 504 -7.59 1.36 24.44
CA ALA A 504 -7.42 0.24 23.53
C ALA A 504 -8.80 -0.43 23.42
N PRO A 505 -9.51 -0.33 22.27
CA PRO A 505 -10.80 -0.97 22.11
C PRO A 505 -10.60 -2.48 22.23
N SER A 506 -11.51 -3.16 22.91
CA SER A 506 -11.86 -4.52 22.48
C SER A 506 -12.19 -4.41 20.98
N ALA A 507 -11.66 -5.32 20.15
CA ALA A 507 -11.80 -5.29 18.69
C ALA A 507 -13.11 -4.62 18.26
N LEU A 508 -13.01 -3.52 17.48
CA LEU A 508 -14.15 -2.70 17.04
C LEU A 508 -15.31 -3.60 16.60
N ASN A 509 -16.48 -3.46 17.23
CA ASN A 509 -17.72 -4.09 16.73
C ASN A 509 -18.02 -3.58 15.31
N VAL A 510 -18.25 -4.47 14.36
CA VAL A 510 -18.52 -4.16 12.94
C VAL A 510 -20.02 -4.36 12.72
N ALA A 511 -20.72 -3.39 12.12
CA ALA A 511 -22.15 -3.56 11.87
C ALA A 511 -22.41 -4.83 11.04
N PRO A 512 -23.43 -5.64 11.39
CA PRO A 512 -23.68 -6.91 10.72
C PRO A 512 -24.11 -6.67 9.27
N GLN A 513 -23.89 -7.63 8.39
CA GLN A 513 -24.43 -7.63 7.04
C GLN A 513 -25.80 -8.30 7.03
N ALA A 514 -26.80 -7.63 6.46
CA ALA A 514 -28.11 -8.20 6.18
C ALA A 514 -28.26 -8.45 4.69
N LEU A 515 -28.69 -9.65 4.29
CA LEU A 515 -29.05 -9.99 2.91
C LEU A 515 -30.42 -10.68 2.89
N ALA A 516 -31.42 -10.05 2.27
CA ALA A 516 -32.82 -10.47 2.27
C ALA A 516 -33.15 -11.55 1.20
N GLY A 517 -32.15 -11.99 0.44
CA GLY A 517 -32.29 -12.95 -0.66
C GLY A 517 -32.69 -12.29 -1.99
N PRO A 518 -32.68 -13.04 -3.12
CA PRO A 518 -33.00 -12.49 -4.44
C PRO A 518 -34.50 -12.25 -4.63
N ASP A 519 -34.85 -11.31 -5.51
CA ASP A 519 -36.24 -11.01 -5.91
C ASP A 519 -36.95 -12.25 -6.48
N GLN A 520 -38.25 -12.39 -6.21
CA GLN A 520 -39.04 -13.58 -6.56
C GLN A 520 -40.27 -13.21 -7.41
N GLU A 521 -40.60 -14.05 -8.38
CA GLU A 521 -41.88 -14.00 -9.08
C GLU A 521 -42.72 -15.24 -8.74
N VAL A 522 -43.96 -15.03 -8.28
CA VAL A 522 -44.83 -16.11 -7.78
C VAL A 522 -46.27 -15.94 -8.24
N LEU A 523 -47.06 -17.02 -8.20
CA LEU A 523 -48.49 -16.94 -8.48
C LEU A 523 -49.29 -16.47 -7.26
N VAL A 524 -50.39 -15.74 -7.49
CA VAL A 524 -51.35 -15.39 -6.43
C VAL A 524 -51.88 -16.64 -5.74
N GLY A 525 -51.72 -16.70 -4.41
CA GLY A 525 -52.05 -17.81 -3.53
C GLY A 525 -50.86 -18.71 -3.18
N ALA A 526 -49.68 -18.48 -3.77
CA ALA A 526 -48.46 -19.22 -3.43
C ALA A 526 -47.92 -18.84 -2.05
N ILE A 527 -47.26 -19.81 -1.40
CA ILE A 527 -46.48 -19.57 -0.18
C ILE A 527 -45.08 -19.14 -0.60
N VAL A 528 -44.70 -17.93 -0.19
CA VAL A 528 -43.40 -17.32 -0.40
C VAL A 528 -42.54 -17.60 0.83
N ASN A 529 -41.37 -18.19 0.64
CA ASN A 529 -40.38 -18.37 1.69
C ASN A 529 -39.26 -17.34 1.50
N LEU A 530 -38.99 -16.56 2.54
CA LEU A 530 -37.88 -15.62 2.58
C LEU A 530 -36.70 -16.32 3.24
N SER A 531 -35.47 -16.00 2.84
CA SER A 531 -34.26 -16.53 3.44
C SER A 531 -33.25 -15.41 3.64
N GLY A 532 -33.15 -14.94 4.88
CA GLY A 532 -32.17 -13.95 5.28
C GLY A 532 -30.81 -14.61 5.50
N VAL A 533 -29.78 -14.13 4.82
CA VAL A 533 -28.38 -14.44 5.13
C VAL A 533 -27.83 -13.30 5.95
N VAL A 534 -27.16 -13.64 7.05
CA VAL A 534 -26.56 -12.66 7.95
C VAL A 534 -25.13 -13.05 8.23
N ASN A 535 -24.25 -12.07 8.28
CA ASN A 535 -22.85 -12.26 8.61
C ASN A 535 -22.41 -11.14 9.53
N ASP A 536 -21.55 -11.45 10.48
CA ASP A 536 -20.96 -10.47 11.38
C ASP A 536 -19.46 -10.72 11.47
N ALA A 537 -18.65 -9.68 11.26
CA ALA A 537 -17.21 -9.85 11.15
C ALA A 537 -16.54 -10.17 12.52
N ASN A 538 -17.30 -10.02 13.60
CA ASN A 538 -16.88 -10.14 15.00
C ASN A 538 -17.47 -11.38 15.68
N ASP A 539 -18.37 -12.10 15.01
CA ASP A 539 -19.21 -13.17 15.55
C ASP A 539 -20.09 -12.74 16.76
N ASP A 540 -20.59 -11.50 16.76
CA ASP A 540 -21.52 -11.01 17.78
C ASP A 540 -22.90 -11.68 17.70
N VAL A 541 -23.62 -11.69 18.83
CA VAL A 541 -24.92 -12.38 18.91
C VAL A 541 -26.00 -11.56 18.20
N LEU A 542 -26.40 -12.01 17.01
CA LEU A 542 -27.36 -11.30 16.17
C LEU A 542 -28.82 -11.53 16.54
N THR A 543 -29.61 -10.46 16.41
CA THR A 543 -31.07 -10.47 16.39
C THR A 543 -31.58 -10.00 15.05
N TYR A 544 -32.70 -10.56 14.59
CA TYR A 544 -33.24 -10.29 13.26
C TYR A 544 -34.75 -10.05 13.32
N SER A 545 -35.22 -9.16 12.45
CA SER A 545 -36.64 -8.81 12.33
C SER A 545 -36.99 -8.51 10.88
N TRP A 546 -38.10 -9.04 10.41
CA TRP A 546 -38.67 -8.79 9.09
C TRP A 546 -39.86 -7.84 9.17
N SER A 547 -39.96 -6.94 8.20
CA SER A 547 -41.17 -6.16 7.94
C SER A 547 -41.67 -6.38 6.53
N LEU A 548 -42.98 -6.36 6.33
CA LEU A 548 -43.61 -6.65 5.04
C LEU A 548 -44.54 -5.50 4.64
N SER A 549 -44.25 -4.88 3.50
CA SER A 549 -45.10 -3.88 2.84
C SER A 549 -46.00 -4.58 1.81
N LEU A 550 -47.29 -4.25 1.83
CA LEU A 550 -48.33 -4.99 1.10
C LEU A 550 -48.94 -4.16 -0.04
N PRO A 551 -49.28 -4.79 -1.19
CA PRO A 551 -50.02 -4.13 -2.26
C PRO A 551 -51.47 -3.82 -1.84
N ALA A 552 -52.10 -2.84 -2.51
CA ALA A 552 -53.41 -2.34 -2.12
C ALA A 552 -54.50 -3.42 -2.16
N GLY A 553 -55.07 -3.74 -1.00
CA GLY A 553 -56.10 -4.76 -0.84
C GLY A 553 -55.60 -6.14 -0.37
N SER A 554 -54.28 -6.33 -0.23
CA SER A 554 -53.68 -7.50 0.40
C SER A 554 -53.85 -7.48 1.93
N SER A 555 -53.95 -8.67 2.51
CA SER A 555 -54.03 -8.92 3.95
C SER A 555 -52.95 -9.87 4.47
N ALA A 556 -51.91 -10.11 3.67
CA ALA A 556 -50.85 -11.06 3.97
C ALA A 556 -50.05 -10.68 5.23
N THR A 557 -49.59 -11.70 5.97
CA THR A 557 -48.78 -11.54 7.18
C THR A 557 -47.67 -12.58 7.20
N LEU A 558 -46.50 -12.21 7.71
CA LEU A 558 -45.38 -13.13 7.92
C LEU A 558 -45.72 -14.18 9.00
N SER A 559 -45.20 -15.38 8.84
CA SER A 559 -45.39 -16.53 9.75
C SER A 559 -44.73 -16.28 11.12
N ASP A 560 -43.54 -15.71 11.13
CA ASP A 560 -42.86 -15.13 12.30
C ASP A 560 -41.97 -13.98 11.80
N VAL A 561 -41.99 -12.83 12.47
CA VAL A 561 -41.17 -11.69 12.05
C VAL A 561 -39.73 -11.80 12.54
N ASN A 562 -39.45 -12.59 13.57
CA ASN A 562 -38.09 -12.76 14.11
C ASN A 562 -37.51 -14.13 13.76
N ASP A 563 -37.91 -14.73 12.64
CA ASP A 563 -37.27 -15.91 12.05
C ASP A 563 -36.34 -15.44 10.91
N LEU A 564 -35.21 -16.12 10.66
CA LEU A 564 -34.34 -15.84 9.51
C LEU A 564 -34.96 -16.36 8.22
N THR A 565 -35.88 -17.34 8.31
CA THR A 565 -36.55 -17.94 7.15
C THR A 565 -38.08 -17.87 7.22
N PRO A 566 -38.67 -16.67 7.37
CA PRO A 566 -40.11 -16.55 7.51
C PRO A 566 -40.82 -16.75 6.17
N SER A 567 -42.12 -17.02 6.23
CA SER A 567 -42.94 -17.20 5.04
C SER A 567 -44.25 -16.45 5.12
N PHE A 568 -44.83 -16.12 3.97
CA PHE A 568 -46.18 -15.56 3.87
C PHE A 568 -46.88 -16.09 2.62
N THR A 569 -48.19 -15.89 2.52
CA THR A 569 -48.96 -16.24 1.31
C THR A 569 -49.25 -14.96 0.53
N ALA A 570 -48.85 -14.90 -0.74
CA ALA A 570 -49.14 -13.77 -1.62
C ALA A 570 -50.62 -13.81 -2.03
N ASP A 571 -51.49 -13.11 -1.30
CA ASP A 571 -52.95 -13.27 -1.41
C ASP A 571 -53.63 -12.43 -2.51
N VAL A 572 -52.96 -11.39 -2.99
CA VAL A 572 -53.40 -10.49 -4.07
C VAL A 572 -52.26 -10.26 -5.07
N ALA A 573 -52.60 -10.03 -6.34
CA ALA A 573 -51.62 -9.69 -7.37
C ALA A 573 -51.00 -8.30 -7.12
N GLY A 574 -49.70 -8.17 -7.39
CA GLY A 574 -48.90 -6.97 -7.16
C GLY A 574 -47.65 -7.25 -6.33
N ASP A 575 -46.88 -6.18 -6.08
CA ASP A 575 -45.56 -6.30 -5.47
C ASP A 575 -45.64 -6.25 -3.94
N TYR A 576 -44.98 -7.22 -3.30
CA TYR A 576 -44.74 -7.26 -1.86
C TYR A 576 -43.27 -6.91 -1.62
N THR A 577 -42.99 -6.02 -0.67
CA THR A 577 -41.59 -5.69 -0.31
C THR A 577 -41.32 -6.17 1.10
N ALA A 578 -40.39 -7.11 1.25
CA ALA A 578 -39.96 -7.61 2.55
C ALA A 578 -38.58 -7.03 2.91
N THR A 579 -38.46 -6.42 4.09
CA THR A 579 -37.22 -5.84 4.60
C THR A 579 -36.72 -6.64 5.79
N LEU A 580 -35.52 -7.21 5.68
CA LEU A 580 -34.78 -7.81 6.78
C LEU A 580 -34.01 -6.72 7.52
N THR A 581 -34.07 -6.71 8.85
CA THR A 581 -33.22 -5.88 9.71
C THR A 581 -32.49 -6.76 10.69
N VAL A 582 -31.18 -6.58 10.81
CA VAL A 582 -30.28 -7.37 11.67
C VAL A 582 -29.57 -6.43 12.61
N ASN A 583 -29.50 -6.78 13.90
CA ASN A 583 -28.89 -5.98 14.95
C ASN A 583 -28.06 -6.87 15.88
N ASP A 584 -26.82 -6.47 16.14
CA ASP A 584 -25.81 -7.16 16.95
C ASP A 584 -25.87 -6.77 18.46
N GLY A 585 -26.82 -5.92 18.84
CA GLY A 585 -26.93 -5.34 20.19
C GLY A 585 -26.45 -3.89 20.30
N GLU A 586 -25.71 -3.36 19.32
CA GLU A 586 -25.17 -1.99 19.28
C GLU A 586 -25.44 -1.28 17.94
N LEU A 587 -25.21 -1.94 16.80
CA LEU A 587 -25.39 -1.45 15.42
C LEU A 587 -26.41 -2.29 14.64
N SER A 588 -26.93 -1.77 13.52
CA SER A 588 -27.94 -2.47 12.71
C SER A 588 -27.78 -2.26 11.21
N ALA A 589 -28.04 -3.31 10.43
CA ALA A 589 -28.14 -3.25 8.97
C ALA A 589 -29.51 -3.73 8.47
N ASN A 590 -29.88 -3.31 7.26
CA ASN A 590 -31.11 -3.73 6.61
C ASN A 590 -30.89 -4.04 5.13
N ASP A 591 -31.71 -4.94 4.60
CA ASP A 591 -31.78 -5.27 3.18
C ASP A 591 -33.22 -5.61 2.76
N THR A 592 -33.53 -5.44 1.48
CA THR A 592 -34.89 -5.57 0.94
C THR A 592 -34.98 -6.50 -0.25
N VAL A 593 -36.01 -7.33 -0.27
CA VAL A 593 -36.37 -8.20 -1.40
C VAL A 593 -37.78 -7.89 -1.90
N VAL A 594 -37.97 -7.90 -3.22
CA VAL A 594 -39.26 -7.66 -3.88
C VAL A 594 -39.84 -8.97 -4.40
N ILE A 595 -41.13 -9.18 -4.14
CA ILE A 595 -41.88 -10.35 -4.59
C ILE A 595 -43.04 -9.91 -5.47
N SER A 596 -42.97 -10.25 -6.75
CA SER A 596 -43.97 -9.94 -7.77
C SER A 596 -44.99 -11.07 -7.86
N ALA A 597 -46.21 -10.86 -7.35
CA ALA A 597 -47.28 -11.85 -7.42
C ALA A 597 -48.16 -11.64 -8.65
N ILE A 598 -48.23 -12.61 -9.55
CA ILE A 598 -49.01 -12.55 -10.80
C ILE A 598 -50.17 -13.56 -10.82
N VAL A 599 -51.22 -13.28 -11.59
CA VAL A 599 -52.37 -14.19 -11.74
C VAL A 599 -52.06 -15.19 -12.86
N ASP A 600 -52.33 -16.48 -12.62
CA ASP A 600 -52.26 -17.50 -13.67
C ASP A 600 -53.47 -17.38 -14.61
N ASP A 601 -53.24 -16.95 -15.85
CA ASP A 601 -54.28 -16.72 -16.85
C ASP A 601 -54.92 -18.03 -17.37
N ARG A 602 -54.45 -19.21 -16.95
CA ARG A 602 -55.00 -20.50 -17.40
C ARG A 602 -56.20 -21.03 -16.60
N ALA A 603 -56.68 -20.30 -15.59
CA ALA A 603 -57.81 -20.75 -14.75
C ALA A 603 -59.17 -20.03 -15.02
N ALA A 604 -59.38 -19.45 -16.21
CA ALA A 604 -60.63 -18.78 -16.57
C ALA A 604 -61.38 -19.43 -17.75
N CYS A 605 -61.75 -20.72 -17.65
CA CYS A 605 -62.84 -21.25 -18.47
C CYS A 605 -63.71 -22.28 -17.71
N VAL A 606 -64.50 -21.82 -16.73
CA VAL A 606 -65.63 -22.61 -16.20
C VAL A 606 -66.94 -21.80 -16.11
N ILE A 607 -66.99 -20.50 -16.45
CA ILE A 607 -68.23 -19.71 -16.34
C ILE A 607 -68.44 -18.76 -17.52
N ALA A 608 -68.49 -19.27 -18.76
CA ALA A 608 -69.02 -18.47 -19.88
C ALA A 608 -69.58 -19.25 -21.10
N GLY A 609 -69.96 -20.53 -21.00
CA GLY A 609 -70.92 -21.14 -21.95
C GLY A 609 -70.59 -21.11 -23.45
N PHE A 610 -69.34 -21.35 -23.85
CA PHE A 610 -68.97 -21.63 -25.25
C PHE A 610 -68.91 -23.14 -25.50
N THR A 611 -69.20 -23.58 -26.73
CA THR A 611 -69.17 -25.00 -27.14
C THR A 611 -68.02 -25.25 -28.09
N ASP A 612 -67.18 -26.20 -27.72
CA ASP A 612 -66.15 -26.92 -28.50
C ASP A 612 -66.72 -27.39 -29.86
N ASP A 613 -66.28 -26.74 -30.95
CA ASP A 613 -66.82 -26.96 -32.30
C ASP A 613 -65.98 -27.95 -33.14
N ASP A 614 -64.75 -28.30 -32.69
CA ASP A 614 -63.87 -29.29 -33.35
C ASP A 614 -63.74 -30.63 -32.59
N GLY A 615 -64.19 -30.69 -31.35
CA GLY A 615 -64.48 -31.89 -30.57
C GLY A 615 -63.28 -32.50 -29.86
N ASP A 616 -62.22 -31.72 -29.61
CA ASP A 616 -61.00 -32.19 -28.94
C ASP A 616 -61.05 -32.06 -27.40
N GLY A 617 -62.04 -31.34 -26.88
CA GLY A 617 -62.25 -31.13 -25.45
C GLY A 617 -61.40 -30.02 -24.81
N VAL A 618 -60.73 -29.16 -25.58
CA VAL A 618 -59.92 -28.03 -25.12
C VAL A 618 -60.28 -26.74 -25.87
N CYS A 619 -60.86 -25.75 -25.17
CA CYS A 619 -61.13 -24.45 -25.79
C CYS A 619 -59.84 -23.59 -25.83
N ASN A 620 -59.28 -23.37 -27.02
CA ASN A 620 -58.12 -22.52 -27.28
C ASN A 620 -58.47 -21.31 -28.17
N ASP A 621 -57.48 -20.51 -28.57
CA ASP A 621 -57.67 -19.29 -29.40
C ASP A 621 -58.12 -19.58 -30.84
N GLU A 622 -58.05 -20.84 -31.26
CA GLU A 622 -58.47 -21.35 -32.56
C GLU A 622 -60.02 -21.35 -32.71
N ASP A 623 -60.77 -21.37 -31.60
CA ASP A 623 -62.24 -21.28 -31.57
C ASP A 623 -62.78 -19.85 -31.84
N LEU A 624 -61.93 -18.82 -31.88
CA LEU A 624 -62.34 -17.42 -31.96
C LEU A 624 -62.28 -16.78 -33.36
N TYR A 625 -61.67 -17.42 -34.37
CA TYR A 625 -61.55 -16.83 -35.71
C TYR A 625 -61.59 -17.85 -36.85
N PRO A 626 -62.57 -17.78 -37.77
CA PRO A 626 -62.59 -18.66 -38.93
C PRO A 626 -61.69 -18.12 -40.06
N ALA A 627 -60.88 -19.05 -40.59
CA ALA A 627 -60.34 -19.15 -41.96
C ALA A 627 -59.14 -18.27 -42.41
N ASP A 628 -58.12 -19.03 -42.85
CA ASP A 628 -57.01 -18.74 -43.78
C ASP A 628 -55.90 -17.80 -43.27
N ALA A 629 -54.61 -18.15 -43.24
CA ALA A 629 -53.86 -19.16 -43.97
C ALA A 629 -52.54 -19.53 -43.25
N ASP A 630 -52.13 -20.79 -43.46
CA ASP A 630 -50.77 -21.34 -43.45
C ASP A 630 -49.87 -21.12 -42.22
N ARG A 631 -49.82 -22.14 -41.35
CA ARG A 631 -48.74 -22.33 -40.37
C ARG A 631 -48.27 -23.78 -40.43
N THR A 632 -47.07 -23.99 -40.95
CA THR A 632 -46.34 -25.25 -40.88
C THR A 632 -45.83 -25.47 -39.44
N THR A 633 -46.37 -26.52 -38.81
CA THR A 633 -45.89 -27.32 -37.66
C THR A 633 -44.71 -26.76 -36.82
N LEU A 634 -45.01 -26.23 -35.62
CA LEU A 634 -44.08 -26.29 -34.49
C LEU A 634 -44.02 -27.73 -33.98
N ALA A 635 -42.82 -28.24 -33.73
CA ALA A 635 -42.59 -29.55 -33.11
C ALA A 635 -43.02 -29.53 -31.63
N ASP A 636 -43.56 -30.65 -31.13
CA ASP A 636 -43.75 -30.87 -29.69
C ASP A 636 -42.36 -30.94 -29.02
N ASN A 637 -42.16 -30.17 -27.94
CA ASN A 637 -40.96 -30.20 -27.10
C ASN A 637 -40.73 -31.59 -26.47
N THR A 638 -39.48 -32.05 -26.36
CA THR A 638 -39.13 -33.29 -25.63
C THR A 638 -38.28 -33.01 -24.39
N SER A 639 -38.74 -33.45 -23.22
CA SER A 639 -38.10 -33.13 -21.95
C SER A 639 -36.62 -33.58 -21.86
N PRO A 640 -35.76 -32.81 -21.18
CA PRO A 640 -34.32 -33.04 -21.13
C PRO A 640 -33.92 -34.29 -20.31
N VAL A 641 -32.74 -34.85 -20.60
CA VAL A 641 -32.16 -35.97 -19.85
C VAL A 641 -31.05 -35.48 -18.91
N ALA A 642 -31.29 -35.58 -17.60
CA ALA A 642 -30.29 -35.29 -16.58
C ALA A 642 -29.34 -36.48 -16.34
N VAL A 643 -28.04 -36.26 -16.38
CA VAL A 643 -27.00 -37.27 -16.13
C VAL A 643 -25.93 -36.70 -15.21
N ILE A 644 -25.58 -37.44 -14.15
CA ILE A 644 -24.48 -37.10 -13.23
C ILE A 644 -23.32 -38.07 -13.48
N ALA A 645 -22.11 -37.55 -13.68
CA ALA A 645 -20.90 -38.36 -13.83
C ALA A 645 -20.60 -39.19 -12.56
N ALA A 646 -19.93 -40.32 -12.72
CA ALA A 646 -19.63 -41.22 -11.61
C ALA A 646 -18.56 -40.61 -10.69
N LEU A 647 -18.83 -40.58 -9.39
CA LEU A 647 -17.90 -40.10 -8.36
C LEU A 647 -16.88 -41.16 -7.95
N ASP A 648 -15.72 -40.71 -7.48
CA ASP A 648 -14.64 -41.58 -7.00
C ASP A 648 -15.05 -42.46 -5.82
N ALA A 649 -14.52 -43.69 -5.79
CA ALA A 649 -14.97 -44.74 -4.87
C ALA A 649 -14.42 -44.63 -3.44
N SER A 650 -13.62 -43.62 -3.11
CA SER A 650 -12.94 -43.49 -1.81
C SER A 650 -12.81 -42.02 -1.42
N LEU A 651 -13.84 -41.50 -0.76
CA LEU A 651 -13.92 -40.12 -0.28
C LEU A 651 -13.70 -40.07 1.24
N PHE A 652 -12.98 -39.05 1.70
CA PHE A 652 -12.66 -38.85 3.11
C PHE A 652 -13.20 -37.51 3.62
N THR A 653 -13.32 -37.37 4.94
CA THR A 653 -13.59 -36.05 5.53
C THR A 653 -12.44 -35.11 5.22
N GLY A 654 -12.76 -33.93 4.72
CA GLY A 654 -11.81 -32.99 4.11
C GLY A 654 -11.57 -33.19 2.62
N SER A 655 -12.17 -34.19 1.95
CA SER A 655 -12.09 -34.32 0.49
C SER A 655 -12.90 -33.24 -0.24
N LEU A 656 -12.38 -32.75 -1.36
CA LEU A 656 -13.13 -31.90 -2.29
C LEU A 656 -13.89 -32.78 -3.30
N VAL A 657 -15.19 -32.59 -3.43
CA VAL A 657 -16.05 -33.32 -4.37
C VAL A 657 -16.45 -32.39 -5.52
N GLN A 658 -16.22 -32.85 -6.75
CA GLN A 658 -16.68 -32.21 -7.98
C GLN A 658 -17.83 -33.04 -8.58
N LEU A 659 -18.94 -32.38 -8.90
CA LEU A 659 -20.14 -32.94 -9.50
C LEU A 659 -20.25 -32.43 -10.93
N ASP A 660 -20.42 -33.34 -11.90
CA ASP A 660 -20.42 -33.03 -13.33
C ASP A 660 -21.73 -33.48 -14.01
N ALA A 661 -22.44 -32.53 -14.63
CA ALA A 661 -23.67 -32.73 -15.40
C ALA A 661 -23.47 -32.71 -16.93
N SER A 662 -22.25 -32.65 -17.44
CA SER A 662 -21.92 -32.50 -18.87
C SER A 662 -22.47 -33.62 -19.76
N GLY A 663 -22.77 -34.78 -19.17
CA GLY A 663 -23.46 -35.88 -19.84
C GLY A 663 -24.96 -35.67 -20.05
N SER A 664 -25.54 -34.58 -19.55
CA SER A 664 -26.96 -34.24 -19.72
C SER A 664 -27.20 -33.70 -21.13
N SER A 665 -28.30 -34.11 -21.75
CA SER A 665 -28.59 -33.73 -23.13
C SER A 665 -30.08 -33.53 -23.38
N ASP A 666 -30.36 -32.71 -24.38
CA ASP A 666 -31.69 -32.50 -24.93
C ASP A 666 -31.72 -32.97 -26.39
N VAL A 667 -32.81 -33.63 -26.80
CA VAL A 667 -32.91 -34.25 -28.15
C VAL A 667 -33.25 -33.20 -29.20
N ASP A 668 -33.97 -32.16 -28.82
CA ASP A 668 -34.38 -31.06 -29.68
C ASP A 668 -33.40 -29.87 -29.59
N ASN A 669 -32.40 -29.99 -28.70
CA ASN A 669 -31.24 -29.12 -28.52
C ASN A 669 -31.63 -27.73 -27.98
N ASP A 670 -32.65 -27.72 -27.12
CA ASP A 670 -33.09 -26.52 -26.43
C ASP A 670 -32.10 -26.07 -25.34
N PRO A 671 -32.03 -24.75 -25.03
CA PRO A 671 -31.11 -24.22 -24.03
C PRO A 671 -31.44 -24.72 -22.62
N MET A 672 -30.52 -25.50 -22.02
CA MET A 672 -30.72 -26.12 -20.71
C MET A 672 -30.25 -25.24 -19.54
N THR A 673 -30.91 -25.38 -18.40
CA THR A 673 -30.55 -24.80 -17.10
C THR A 673 -30.37 -25.90 -16.06
N TYR A 674 -29.50 -25.68 -15.07
CA TYR A 674 -29.07 -26.71 -14.11
C TYR A 674 -29.34 -26.24 -12.67
N SER A 675 -29.62 -27.19 -11.78
CA SER A 675 -29.76 -26.93 -10.34
C SER A 675 -29.31 -28.13 -9.52
N TRP A 676 -28.37 -27.93 -8.62
CA TRP A 676 -27.79 -28.93 -7.76
C TRP A 676 -28.21 -28.74 -6.30
N VAL A 677 -28.52 -29.85 -5.64
CA VAL A 677 -28.74 -29.91 -4.19
C VAL A 677 -27.98 -31.11 -3.65
N VAL A 678 -27.15 -30.90 -2.63
CA VAL A 678 -26.49 -31.98 -1.89
C VAL A 678 -27.00 -32.00 -0.46
N VAL A 679 -27.36 -33.18 0.02
CA VAL A 679 -27.74 -33.42 1.41
C VAL A 679 -26.72 -34.36 2.02
N GLY A 680 -26.07 -33.89 3.09
CA GLY A 680 -25.12 -34.66 3.89
C GLY A 680 -25.73 -35.20 5.19
N PRO A 681 -24.92 -35.82 6.05
CA PRO A 681 -25.39 -36.40 7.32
C PRO A 681 -25.95 -35.37 8.30
N ASP A 682 -25.50 -34.11 8.22
CA ASP A 682 -25.91 -33.01 9.11
C ASP A 682 -26.94 -32.05 8.47
N GLY A 683 -27.42 -32.34 7.26
CA GLY A 683 -28.41 -31.52 6.54
C GLY A 683 -27.92 -31.06 5.17
N ASP A 684 -28.53 -29.98 4.66
CA ASP A 684 -28.20 -29.43 3.35
C ASP A 684 -26.76 -28.90 3.32
N VAL A 685 -26.05 -29.23 2.24
CA VAL A 685 -24.65 -28.88 2.03
C VAL A 685 -24.58 -27.71 1.06
N ALA A 686 -23.88 -26.66 1.46
CA ALA A 686 -23.61 -25.52 0.61
C ALA A 686 -22.71 -25.93 -0.57
N LEU A 687 -23.10 -25.54 -1.78
CA LEU A 687 -22.42 -25.87 -3.02
C LEU A 687 -21.88 -24.61 -3.67
N ASN A 688 -20.66 -24.71 -4.19
CA ASN A 688 -20.15 -23.75 -5.15
C ASN A 688 -20.74 -24.08 -6.53
N ASN A 689 -21.18 -23.05 -7.26
CA ASN A 689 -21.72 -23.15 -8.62
C ASN A 689 -22.95 -24.07 -8.76
N ALA A 690 -23.84 -24.03 -7.78
CA ALA A 690 -25.01 -24.91 -7.69
C ALA A 690 -25.96 -24.85 -8.90
N THR A 691 -25.95 -23.81 -9.72
CA THR A 691 -26.84 -23.66 -10.89
C THR A 691 -26.14 -23.86 -12.24
N THR A 692 -24.90 -24.34 -12.23
CA THR A 692 -24.12 -24.54 -13.45
C THR A 692 -23.98 -26.03 -13.75
N VAL A 693 -23.44 -26.36 -14.93
CA VAL A 693 -23.17 -27.76 -15.34
C VAL A 693 -22.30 -28.48 -14.30
N ASN A 694 -21.40 -27.77 -13.61
CA ASN A 694 -20.49 -28.34 -12.62
C ASN A 694 -20.65 -27.68 -11.25
N ALA A 695 -20.77 -28.46 -10.18
CA ALA A 695 -20.88 -27.95 -8.80
C ALA A 695 -19.83 -28.63 -7.91
N SER A 696 -19.41 -27.96 -6.83
CA SER A 696 -18.42 -28.53 -5.91
C SER A 696 -18.64 -28.20 -4.45
N PHE A 697 -18.10 -29.03 -3.56
CA PHE A 697 -18.14 -28.81 -2.12
C PHE A 697 -17.08 -29.62 -1.36
N LEU A 698 -16.76 -29.21 -0.12
CA LEU A 698 -15.86 -29.94 0.77
C LEU A 698 -16.65 -30.85 1.72
N ILE A 699 -16.19 -32.08 1.91
CA ILE A 699 -16.78 -33.00 2.87
C ILE A 699 -16.43 -32.57 4.30
N SER A 700 -17.42 -32.14 5.06
CA SER A 700 -17.25 -31.62 6.42
C SER A 700 -17.46 -32.67 7.52
N ALA A 701 -18.11 -33.78 7.21
CA ALA A 701 -18.41 -34.83 8.19
C ALA A 701 -18.45 -36.25 7.58
N ASP A 702 -18.12 -37.25 8.40
CA ASP A 702 -18.27 -38.67 8.08
C ASP A 702 -19.76 -39.03 7.90
N GLY A 703 -20.11 -39.71 6.81
CA GLY A 703 -21.48 -40.15 6.59
C GLY A 703 -21.85 -40.32 5.12
N ASP A 704 -23.14 -40.57 4.89
CA ASP A 704 -23.73 -40.72 3.55
C ASP A 704 -24.18 -39.35 3.02
N TYR A 705 -23.84 -39.05 1.78
CA TYR A 705 -24.22 -37.86 1.03
C TYR A 705 -25.09 -38.26 -0.16
N THR A 706 -26.05 -37.40 -0.50
CA THR A 706 -26.92 -37.56 -1.69
C THR A 706 -26.91 -36.27 -2.50
N ALA A 707 -26.40 -36.32 -3.73
CA ALA A 707 -26.42 -35.22 -4.68
C ALA A 707 -27.56 -35.40 -5.68
N THR A 708 -28.38 -34.36 -5.88
CA THR A 708 -29.48 -34.32 -6.84
C THR A 708 -29.25 -33.18 -7.82
N LEU A 709 -29.27 -33.52 -9.11
CA LEU A 709 -29.27 -32.60 -10.24
C LEU A 709 -30.68 -32.48 -10.78
N VAL A 710 -31.13 -31.27 -11.11
CA VAL A 710 -32.31 -30.99 -11.92
C VAL A 710 -31.88 -30.23 -13.16
N VAL A 711 -32.34 -30.65 -14.34
CA VAL A 711 -32.09 -29.97 -15.62
C VAL A 711 -33.43 -29.58 -16.25
N SER A 712 -33.52 -28.36 -16.78
CA SER A 712 -34.73 -27.83 -17.42
C SER A 712 -34.42 -27.10 -18.73
N ASP A 713 -35.24 -27.31 -19.75
CA ASP A 713 -35.20 -26.65 -21.07
C ASP A 713 -36.09 -25.39 -21.12
N ARG A 714 -36.65 -24.96 -19.97
CA ARG A 714 -37.63 -23.88 -19.75
C ARG A 714 -39.10 -24.24 -19.98
N GLU A 715 -39.36 -25.41 -20.54
CA GLU A 715 -40.69 -25.91 -20.81
C GLU A 715 -41.01 -27.12 -19.91
N ASP A 716 -40.03 -28.00 -19.71
CA ASP A 716 -40.03 -29.19 -18.87
C ASP A 716 -38.76 -29.30 -17.99
N SER A 717 -38.76 -30.21 -17.02
CA SER A 717 -37.57 -30.49 -16.19
C SER A 717 -37.46 -31.94 -15.76
N LEU A 718 -36.24 -32.44 -15.58
CA LEU A 718 -35.96 -33.80 -15.12
C LEU A 718 -34.81 -33.82 -14.11
N ALA A 719 -34.91 -34.72 -13.11
CA ALA A 719 -33.93 -34.84 -12.05
C ALA A 719 -33.16 -36.18 -12.08
N ALA A 720 -31.88 -36.13 -11.71
CA ALA A 720 -31.01 -37.27 -11.47
C ALA A 720 -30.42 -37.20 -10.06
N THR A 721 -30.15 -38.34 -9.42
CA THR A 721 -29.60 -38.40 -8.05
C THR A 721 -28.50 -39.45 -7.95
N VAL A 722 -27.41 -39.12 -7.23
CA VAL A 722 -26.32 -40.04 -6.89
C VAL A 722 -26.01 -39.98 -5.40
N GLY A 723 -25.67 -41.11 -4.79
CA GLY A 723 -25.29 -41.19 -3.37
C GLY A 723 -23.89 -41.77 -3.19
N PHE A 724 -23.17 -41.27 -2.19
CA PHE A 724 -21.80 -41.69 -1.84
C PHE A 724 -21.55 -41.54 -0.35
N SER A 725 -20.48 -42.13 0.17
CA SER A 725 -20.16 -42.13 1.60
C SER A 725 -18.73 -41.70 1.85
N ALA A 726 -18.50 -40.93 2.91
CA ALA A 726 -17.17 -40.50 3.35
C ALA A 726 -16.84 -40.96 4.77
N THR A 727 -15.54 -41.18 5.01
CA THR A 727 -15.01 -41.62 6.32
C THR A 727 -13.77 -40.83 6.72
N THR A 728 -13.43 -40.80 8.01
CA THR A 728 -12.17 -40.19 8.47
C THR A 728 -10.97 -41.05 8.01
N PRO A 729 -9.91 -40.44 7.43
CA PRO A 729 -8.75 -41.18 6.95
C PRO A 729 -7.93 -41.80 8.10
N VAL A 730 -7.45 -43.03 7.92
CA VAL A 730 -6.60 -43.76 8.90
C VAL A 730 -5.18 -43.89 8.35
N GLY A 731 -4.36 -42.87 8.61
CA GLY A 731 -3.00 -42.73 8.05
C GLY A 731 -2.95 -41.71 6.91
N ASN A 732 -1.77 -41.54 6.31
CA ASN A 732 -1.56 -40.64 5.16
C ASN A 732 -2.30 -41.17 3.92
N VAL A 733 -2.97 -40.28 3.19
CA VAL A 733 -3.74 -40.53 1.98
C VAL A 733 -3.15 -39.68 0.85
N ALA A 734 -3.04 -40.23 -0.35
CA ALA A 734 -2.56 -39.46 -1.48
C ALA A 734 -3.43 -38.22 -1.73
N PRO A 735 -2.84 -37.08 -2.12
CA PRO A 735 -3.61 -35.86 -2.38
C PRO A 735 -4.56 -36.04 -3.56
N GLN A 736 -5.53 -35.15 -3.70
CA GLN A 736 -6.40 -35.04 -4.86
C GLN A 736 -5.90 -33.93 -5.77
N ALA A 737 -5.72 -34.27 -7.06
CA ALA A 737 -5.39 -33.34 -8.12
C ALA A 737 -6.60 -33.18 -9.03
N PHE A 738 -6.93 -31.96 -9.41
CA PHE A 738 -7.90 -31.66 -10.45
C PHE A 738 -7.29 -30.65 -11.41
N ALA A 739 -7.10 -31.05 -12.67
CA ALA A 739 -6.43 -30.28 -13.71
C ALA A 739 -7.37 -29.30 -14.44
N GLY A 740 -8.60 -29.13 -13.97
CA GLY A 740 -9.63 -28.36 -14.68
C GLY A 740 -10.39 -29.21 -15.70
N LEU A 741 -11.41 -28.60 -16.30
CA LEU A 741 -12.29 -29.27 -17.27
C LEU A 741 -11.71 -29.23 -18.68
N ASP A 742 -12.01 -30.25 -19.49
CA ASP A 742 -11.66 -30.28 -20.90
C ASP A 742 -12.23 -29.04 -21.63
N GLN A 743 -11.41 -28.42 -22.48
CA GLN A 743 -11.73 -27.15 -23.14
C GLN A 743 -11.84 -27.33 -24.65
N GLN A 744 -12.78 -26.61 -25.27
CA GLN A 744 -12.82 -26.41 -26.72
C GLN A 744 -12.48 -24.95 -26.99
N VAL A 745 -11.41 -24.71 -27.72
CA VAL A 745 -10.89 -23.35 -27.99
C VAL A 745 -10.67 -23.17 -29.48
N THR A 746 -10.51 -21.93 -29.92
CA THR A 746 -10.04 -21.67 -31.29
C THR A 746 -8.51 -21.77 -31.34
N ALA A 747 -7.94 -22.26 -32.44
CA ALA A 747 -6.49 -22.24 -32.61
C ALA A 747 -5.95 -20.79 -32.55
N VAL A 748 -4.74 -20.62 -32.01
CA VAL A 748 -4.03 -19.35 -31.78
C VAL A 748 -4.58 -18.53 -30.59
N VAL A 749 -5.29 -19.17 -29.66
CA VAL A 749 -5.76 -18.57 -28.39
C VAL A 749 -4.87 -18.96 -27.22
N VAL A 750 -4.71 -18.06 -26.24
CA VAL A 750 -4.09 -18.36 -24.95
C VAL A 750 -5.07 -19.16 -24.09
N VAL A 751 -4.61 -20.29 -23.60
CA VAL A 751 -5.36 -21.23 -22.77
C VAL A 751 -4.82 -21.14 -21.36
N ASP A 752 -5.67 -20.71 -20.43
CA ASP A 752 -5.36 -20.72 -19.01
C ASP A 752 -5.80 -22.05 -18.39
N LEU A 753 -4.89 -22.67 -17.64
CA LEU A 753 -5.18 -23.85 -16.84
C LEU A 753 -5.41 -23.43 -15.41
N SER A 754 -6.30 -24.12 -14.70
CA SER A 754 -6.52 -23.91 -13.28
C SER A 754 -6.54 -25.25 -12.55
N GLY A 755 -5.49 -25.46 -11.75
CA GLY A 755 -5.33 -26.64 -10.92
C GLY A 755 -5.99 -26.44 -9.57
N VAL A 756 -6.91 -27.32 -9.21
CA VAL A 756 -7.48 -27.38 -7.85
C VAL A 756 -6.89 -28.59 -7.15
N VAL A 757 -6.33 -28.37 -5.96
CA VAL A 757 -5.65 -29.42 -5.19
C VAL A 757 -6.20 -29.48 -3.79
N ASN A 758 -6.28 -30.68 -3.23
CA ASN A 758 -6.78 -30.87 -1.88
C ASN A 758 -6.09 -32.07 -1.23
N ASP A 759 -5.82 -31.97 0.07
CA ASP A 759 -5.33 -33.11 0.85
C ASP A 759 -6.20 -33.34 2.07
N ALA A 760 -6.67 -34.58 2.23
CA ALA A 760 -7.59 -34.93 3.30
C ALA A 760 -6.91 -34.99 4.68
N ASN A 761 -5.57 -35.01 4.72
CA ASN A 761 -4.78 -35.04 5.94
C ASN A 761 -4.21 -33.65 6.31
N GLY A 762 -4.28 -32.68 5.41
CA GLY A 762 -3.76 -31.31 5.59
C GLY A 762 -2.25 -31.20 5.39
N ASP A 763 -1.64 -32.16 4.69
CA ASP A 763 -0.21 -32.17 4.41
C ASP A 763 0.18 -31.09 3.39
N VAL A 764 1.43 -30.60 3.48
CA VAL A 764 1.93 -29.54 2.58
C VAL A 764 2.13 -30.11 1.17
N LEU A 765 1.48 -29.51 0.17
CA LEU A 765 1.48 -30.00 -1.19
C LEU A 765 2.51 -29.29 -2.09
N THR A 766 3.09 -30.08 -2.98
CA THR A 766 3.85 -29.61 -4.14
C THR A 766 3.14 -30.05 -5.41
N TYR A 767 3.22 -29.26 -6.49
CA TYR A 767 2.53 -29.55 -7.73
C TYR A 767 3.37 -29.21 -8.95
N SER A 768 3.11 -29.90 -10.05
CA SER A 768 3.79 -29.68 -11.32
C SER A 768 2.93 -30.07 -12.52
N TRP A 769 2.97 -29.26 -13.57
CA TRP A 769 2.29 -29.45 -14.83
C TRP A 769 3.20 -30.00 -15.92
N SER A 770 2.64 -30.82 -16.79
CA SER A 770 3.28 -31.22 -18.04
C SER A 770 2.31 -31.08 -19.21
N LEU A 771 2.81 -30.62 -20.36
CA LEU A 771 2.03 -30.37 -21.57
C LEU A 771 2.50 -31.27 -22.71
N SER A 772 1.56 -31.98 -23.33
CA SER A 772 1.76 -32.74 -24.57
C SER A 772 0.96 -32.07 -25.68
N SER A 773 1.64 -31.60 -26.73
CA SER A 773 1.02 -30.83 -27.82
C SER A 773 0.94 -31.59 -29.16
N PRO A 774 0.05 -31.17 -30.09
CA PRO A 774 -0.07 -31.73 -31.44
C PRO A 774 1.22 -31.61 -32.28
N ALA A 775 1.35 -32.46 -33.30
CA ALA A 775 2.52 -32.45 -34.18
C ALA A 775 2.63 -31.13 -34.98
N GLY A 776 3.71 -30.39 -34.75
CA GLY A 776 3.95 -29.08 -35.37
C GLY A 776 3.73 -27.89 -34.44
N SER A 777 3.15 -28.13 -33.25
CA SER A 777 3.06 -27.15 -32.17
C SER A 777 4.42 -26.88 -31.53
N SER A 778 4.62 -25.63 -31.12
CA SER A 778 5.74 -25.11 -30.32
C SER A 778 5.32 -24.68 -28.91
N ALA A 779 4.09 -24.98 -28.50
CA ALA A 779 3.51 -24.55 -27.24
C ALA A 779 4.30 -25.02 -26.01
N THR A 780 4.46 -24.11 -25.05
CA THR A 780 5.09 -24.35 -23.74
C THR A 780 4.27 -23.67 -22.64
N LEU A 781 4.24 -24.26 -21.46
CA LEU A 781 3.61 -23.68 -20.28
C LEU A 781 4.41 -22.47 -19.76
N SER A 782 3.71 -21.47 -19.24
CA SER A 782 4.29 -20.25 -18.63
C SER A 782 5.15 -20.57 -17.40
N ASP A 783 4.63 -21.38 -16.47
CA ASP A 783 5.38 -21.97 -15.36
C ASP A 783 4.83 -23.37 -15.05
N VAL A 784 5.69 -24.37 -14.97
CA VAL A 784 5.26 -25.74 -14.68
C VAL A 784 4.95 -25.97 -13.20
N ASN A 785 5.31 -25.07 -12.28
CA ASN A 785 5.06 -25.24 -10.84
C ASN A 785 4.03 -24.23 -10.29
N ASP A 786 3.30 -23.55 -11.17
CA ASP A 786 2.15 -22.72 -10.81
C ASP A 786 0.86 -23.57 -10.81
N LEU A 787 -0.12 -23.25 -9.97
CA LEU A 787 -1.45 -23.88 -10.04
C LEU A 787 -2.25 -23.34 -11.22
N THR A 788 -1.96 -22.12 -11.70
CA THR A 788 -2.67 -21.49 -12.81
C THR A 788 -1.78 -21.14 -14.01
N PRO A 789 -1.07 -22.11 -14.62
CA PRO A 789 -0.22 -21.81 -15.76
C PRO A 789 -1.02 -21.65 -17.05
N SER A 790 -0.43 -20.98 -18.03
CA SER A 790 -1.05 -20.76 -19.33
C SER A 790 -0.14 -21.22 -20.47
N PHE A 791 -0.73 -21.50 -21.63
CA PHE A 791 0.00 -21.77 -22.86
C PHE A 791 -0.82 -21.31 -24.08
N THR A 792 -0.17 -21.01 -25.20
CA THR A 792 -0.89 -20.71 -26.45
C THR A 792 -1.15 -21.99 -27.24
N ALA A 793 -2.41 -22.26 -27.56
CA ALA A 793 -2.81 -23.34 -28.45
C ALA A 793 -2.50 -22.96 -29.92
N ASP A 794 -1.22 -22.95 -30.26
CA ASP A 794 -0.66 -22.39 -31.51
C ASP A 794 -1.01 -23.13 -32.82
N VAL A 795 -1.54 -24.35 -32.75
CA VAL A 795 -1.90 -25.19 -33.90
C VAL A 795 -3.21 -25.92 -33.61
N GLU A 796 -4.03 -26.12 -34.65
CA GLU A 796 -5.24 -26.96 -34.57
C GLU A 796 -4.89 -28.38 -34.10
N GLY A 797 -5.64 -28.88 -33.10
CA GLY A 797 -5.47 -30.22 -32.54
C GLY A 797 -5.60 -30.27 -31.01
N ASP A 798 -5.47 -31.48 -30.46
CA ASP A 798 -5.63 -31.73 -29.02
C ASP A 798 -4.32 -31.53 -28.24
N TYR A 799 -4.34 -30.63 -27.27
CA TYR A 799 -3.32 -30.45 -26.25
C TYR A 799 -3.75 -31.21 -24.99
N THR A 800 -2.83 -31.92 -24.34
CA THR A 800 -3.11 -32.61 -23.07
C THR A 800 -2.19 -32.06 -22.00
N ALA A 801 -2.77 -31.40 -21.00
CA ALA A 801 -2.05 -30.93 -19.82
C ALA A 801 -2.31 -31.87 -18.64
N THR A 802 -1.26 -32.22 -17.89
CA THR A 802 -1.32 -33.13 -16.74
C THR A 802 -0.80 -32.43 -15.50
N LEU A 803 -1.65 -32.25 -14.49
CA LEU A 803 -1.30 -31.78 -13.16
C LEU A 803 -0.86 -32.98 -12.31
N THR A 804 0.29 -32.89 -11.66
CA THR A 804 0.76 -33.86 -10.67
C THR A 804 0.91 -33.17 -9.32
N VAL A 805 0.37 -33.75 -8.25
CA VAL A 805 0.39 -33.21 -6.89
C VAL A 805 1.03 -34.23 -5.95
N ASN A 806 1.91 -33.80 -5.04
CA ASN A 806 2.65 -34.64 -4.12
C ASN A 806 2.69 -34.03 -2.70
N ASP A 807 2.40 -34.85 -1.70
CA ASP A 807 2.34 -34.49 -0.26
C ASP A 807 3.68 -34.75 0.49
N GLY A 808 4.75 -35.09 -0.25
CA GLY A 808 6.05 -35.50 0.29
C GLY A 808 6.23 -37.04 0.43
N GLU A 809 5.17 -37.84 0.32
CA GLU A 809 5.21 -39.30 0.42
C GLU A 809 4.45 -40.02 -0.73
N LEU A 810 3.26 -39.53 -1.09
CA LEU A 810 2.37 -40.03 -2.12
C LEU A 810 2.06 -38.95 -3.17
N SER A 811 1.64 -39.36 -4.36
CA SER A 811 1.32 -38.44 -5.46
C SER A 811 0.05 -38.83 -6.19
N ALA A 812 -0.72 -37.84 -6.63
CA ALA A 812 -1.83 -38.01 -7.57
C ALA A 812 -1.61 -37.16 -8.83
N ASN A 813 -2.28 -37.55 -9.91
CA ASN A 813 -2.29 -36.78 -11.15
C ASN A 813 -3.71 -36.69 -11.70
N ASP A 814 -3.94 -35.62 -12.45
CA ASP A 814 -5.15 -35.43 -13.24
C ASP A 814 -4.81 -34.78 -14.58
N THR A 815 -5.66 -34.97 -15.57
CA THR A 815 -5.42 -34.52 -16.95
C THR A 815 -6.60 -33.75 -17.50
N VAL A 816 -6.28 -32.66 -18.20
CA VAL A 816 -7.22 -31.86 -18.98
C VAL A 816 -6.83 -31.87 -20.46
N VAL A 817 -7.81 -32.03 -21.34
CA VAL A 817 -7.66 -32.01 -22.79
C VAL A 817 -8.23 -30.72 -23.35
N ILE A 818 -7.45 -30.05 -24.20
CA ILE A 818 -7.84 -28.82 -24.87
C ILE A 818 -7.83 -29.07 -26.37
N SER A 819 -9.01 -29.08 -26.98
CA SER A 819 -9.17 -29.24 -28.43
C SER A 819 -9.26 -27.86 -29.09
N ALA A 820 -8.26 -27.52 -29.89
CA ALA A 820 -8.23 -26.28 -30.66
C ALA A 820 -8.78 -26.50 -32.08
N ASN A 821 -9.89 -25.84 -32.43
CA ASN A 821 -10.55 -25.90 -33.76
C ASN A 821 -10.49 -24.54 -34.48
N ASN A 822 -10.69 -24.50 -35.80
CA ASN A 822 -10.86 -23.25 -36.56
C ASN A 822 -12.33 -23.17 -37.03
N ASP A 823 -13.19 -22.32 -36.44
CA ASP A 823 -14.64 -22.28 -36.76
C ASP A 823 -15.08 -20.92 -37.33
N ASP A 824 -15.54 -20.91 -38.59
CA ASP A 824 -15.97 -19.75 -39.39
C ASP A 824 -17.45 -19.33 -39.17
N ARG A 825 -18.08 -19.68 -38.04
CA ARG A 825 -19.55 -19.61 -37.86
C ARG A 825 -20.10 -18.36 -37.15
N ALA A 826 -19.29 -17.35 -36.87
CA ALA A 826 -19.72 -16.15 -36.12
C ALA A 826 -20.19 -14.95 -36.99
N ALA A 827 -20.60 -15.17 -38.25
CA ALA A 827 -20.85 -14.09 -39.22
C ALA A 827 -22.34 -13.79 -39.55
N CYS A 828 -23.30 -13.98 -38.63
CA CYS A 828 -24.70 -13.63 -38.92
C CYS A 828 -25.47 -13.08 -37.70
N VAL A 829 -25.03 -11.96 -37.12
CA VAL A 829 -25.92 -11.12 -36.26
C VAL A 829 -25.70 -9.61 -36.47
N ILE A 830 -24.64 -9.15 -37.14
CA ILE A 830 -24.34 -7.71 -37.25
C ILE A 830 -24.14 -7.28 -38.71
N ALA A 831 -25.16 -7.45 -39.55
CA ALA A 831 -25.33 -6.65 -40.77
C ALA A 831 -26.75 -6.88 -41.30
N GLY A 832 -27.56 -5.82 -41.39
CA GLY A 832 -28.98 -5.90 -41.75
C GLY A 832 -29.25 -6.38 -43.18
N PHE A 833 -29.31 -7.70 -43.39
CA PHE A 833 -29.82 -8.31 -44.61
C PHE A 833 -31.30 -8.73 -44.44
N ILE A 834 -32.09 -8.53 -45.51
CA ILE A 834 -33.48 -8.99 -45.59
C ILE A 834 -33.47 -10.34 -46.31
N ASP A 835 -34.04 -11.35 -45.66
CA ASP A 835 -34.46 -12.63 -46.25
C ASP A 835 -35.29 -12.37 -47.51
N SER A 836 -34.71 -12.68 -48.67
CA SER A 836 -35.23 -12.29 -49.98
C SER A 836 -36.42 -13.15 -50.42
N ASP A 837 -36.58 -14.37 -49.90
CA ASP A 837 -37.67 -15.26 -50.28
C ASP A 837 -38.59 -15.69 -49.13
N GLY A 838 -38.23 -15.37 -47.89
CA GLY A 838 -39.11 -15.31 -46.74
C GLY A 838 -39.26 -16.62 -45.97
N ASP A 839 -38.28 -17.52 -46.05
CA ASP A 839 -38.32 -18.83 -45.40
C ASP A 839 -37.65 -18.90 -44.02
N GLY A 840 -36.92 -17.84 -43.63
CA GLY A 840 -36.30 -17.70 -42.31
C GLY A 840 -34.98 -18.45 -42.13
N VAL A 841 -34.33 -18.95 -43.19
CA VAL A 841 -33.01 -19.60 -43.12
C VAL A 841 -32.07 -19.06 -44.21
N CYS A 842 -31.01 -18.35 -43.83
CA CYS A 842 -30.00 -17.90 -44.79
C CYS A 842 -29.13 -19.09 -45.25
N ASP A 843 -29.26 -19.51 -46.52
CA ASP A 843 -28.44 -20.56 -47.13
C ASP A 843 -27.68 -20.09 -48.40
N ASP A 844 -27.04 -21.03 -49.11
CA ASP A 844 -26.14 -20.71 -50.23
C ASP A 844 -26.86 -20.21 -51.49
N GLU A 845 -28.20 -20.21 -51.49
CA GLU A 845 -29.02 -19.76 -52.62
C GLU A 845 -29.25 -18.23 -52.61
N ASP A 846 -28.92 -17.53 -51.51
CA ASP A 846 -28.98 -16.06 -51.35
C ASP A 846 -27.76 -15.28 -51.89
N LEU A 847 -26.71 -15.98 -52.34
CA LEU A 847 -25.41 -15.37 -52.69
C LEU A 847 -25.22 -14.93 -54.16
N TYR A 848 -26.27 -14.86 -54.99
CA TYR A 848 -26.12 -14.41 -56.37
C TYR A 848 -27.22 -13.49 -56.92
N PRO A 849 -27.05 -12.16 -56.86
CA PRO A 849 -27.62 -11.30 -57.88
C PRO A 849 -26.71 -11.36 -59.12
N THR A 850 -27.31 -11.80 -60.23
CA THR A 850 -26.70 -11.82 -61.57
C THR A 850 -26.10 -10.48 -61.96
N ASP A 851 -24.92 -10.55 -62.61
CA ASP A 851 -24.18 -9.47 -63.27
C ASP A 851 -25.06 -8.40 -63.98
N ALA A 852 -25.37 -7.29 -63.31
CA ALA A 852 -25.90 -6.11 -64.00
C ALA A 852 -25.51 -4.74 -63.41
N ASP A 853 -25.29 -4.56 -62.10
CA ASP A 853 -25.08 -3.21 -61.55
C ASP A 853 -23.77 -3.07 -60.77
N ARG A 854 -22.66 -3.05 -61.51
CA ARG A 854 -21.39 -2.49 -61.04
C ARG A 854 -21.35 -0.99 -61.34
N ALA A 855 -21.42 -0.18 -60.28
CA ALA A 855 -20.69 1.08 -60.03
C ALA A 855 -21.58 2.20 -59.46
N THR A 856 -21.49 2.50 -58.16
CA THR A 856 -20.75 3.65 -57.58
C THR A 856 -21.05 3.81 -56.08
N LEU A 857 -20.00 4.10 -55.30
CA LEU A 857 -19.90 4.39 -53.85
C LEU A 857 -20.00 3.17 -52.91
N ALA A 858 -18.83 2.73 -52.43
CA ALA A 858 -18.68 1.93 -51.22
C ALA A 858 -18.99 2.85 -50.03
N ASP A 859 -19.96 2.47 -49.19
CA ASP A 859 -20.03 2.99 -47.83
C ASP A 859 -18.95 2.24 -47.05
N ASN A 860 -18.00 2.97 -46.47
CA ASN A 860 -17.01 2.45 -45.54
C ASN A 860 -17.69 2.22 -44.18
N THR A 861 -17.50 1.07 -43.56
CA THR A 861 -18.14 0.66 -42.31
C THR A 861 -17.12 0.77 -41.18
N PRO A 862 -17.42 1.48 -40.07
CA PRO A 862 -16.44 1.67 -39.00
C PRO A 862 -16.00 0.35 -38.34
N PRO A 863 -14.74 0.25 -37.87
CA PRO A 863 -14.23 -0.96 -37.23
C PRO A 863 -14.78 -1.19 -35.82
N VAL A 864 -14.76 -2.43 -35.34
CA VAL A 864 -15.13 -2.80 -33.97
C VAL A 864 -13.86 -3.01 -33.13
N ALA A 865 -13.69 -2.20 -32.08
CA ALA A 865 -12.58 -2.34 -31.14
C ALA A 865 -12.90 -3.35 -30.03
N VAL A 866 -11.99 -4.30 -29.79
CA VAL A 866 -12.12 -5.32 -28.74
C VAL A 866 -10.84 -5.36 -27.92
N ILE A 867 -10.95 -5.33 -26.59
CA ILE A 867 -9.85 -5.59 -25.66
C ILE A 867 -10.04 -6.99 -25.08
N ALA A 868 -9.02 -7.85 -25.15
CA ALA A 868 -9.05 -9.13 -24.44
C ALA A 868 -9.21 -8.88 -22.93
N ALA A 869 -10.11 -9.63 -22.27
CA ALA A 869 -10.59 -9.33 -20.92
C ALA A 869 -9.47 -8.97 -19.93
N LEU A 870 -9.66 -7.84 -19.26
CA LEU A 870 -8.89 -7.43 -18.08
C LEU A 870 -9.93 -6.94 -17.06
N ASP A 871 -10.24 -7.80 -16.11
CA ASP A 871 -11.00 -7.46 -14.90
C ASP A 871 -10.36 -8.30 -13.79
N ALA A 872 -9.19 -7.86 -13.34
CA ALA A 872 -8.36 -8.56 -12.38
C ALA A 872 -7.81 -7.58 -11.35
N SER A 873 -7.78 -8.02 -10.09
CA SER A 873 -7.03 -7.37 -9.04
C SER A 873 -5.57 -7.81 -9.16
N LEU A 874 -4.66 -6.87 -9.40
CA LEU A 874 -3.24 -7.16 -9.66
C LEU A 874 -2.35 -6.45 -8.65
N ASP A 875 -1.13 -6.95 -8.41
CA ASP A 875 -0.21 -6.34 -7.46
C ASP A 875 0.34 -5.01 -7.99
N THR A 876 0.55 -4.04 -7.09
CA THR A 876 1.27 -2.80 -7.44
C THR A 876 2.67 -3.15 -7.95
N GLY A 877 3.00 -2.69 -9.15
CA GLY A 877 4.22 -3.02 -9.91
C GLY A 877 4.01 -4.05 -11.02
N SER A 878 2.82 -4.64 -11.15
CA SER A 878 2.52 -5.60 -12.22
C SER A 878 2.63 -4.98 -13.61
N LEU A 879 3.24 -5.72 -14.53
CA LEU A 879 3.26 -5.41 -15.96
C LEU A 879 2.01 -6.01 -16.62
N VAL A 880 1.06 -5.14 -16.97
CA VAL A 880 -0.18 -5.50 -17.65
C VAL A 880 0.05 -5.55 -19.16
N GLN A 881 -0.38 -6.65 -19.79
CA GLN A 881 -0.41 -6.81 -21.24
C GLN A 881 -1.80 -6.47 -21.77
N LEU A 882 -1.86 -5.68 -22.83
CA LEU A 882 -3.07 -5.24 -23.51
C LEU A 882 -3.10 -5.85 -24.90
N ASP A 883 -4.23 -6.45 -25.26
CA ASP A 883 -4.41 -7.13 -26.54
C ASP A 883 -5.69 -6.65 -27.23
N ALA A 884 -5.52 -6.08 -28.42
CA ALA A 884 -6.54 -5.58 -29.33
C ALA A 884 -6.67 -6.46 -30.59
N SER A 885 -5.99 -7.61 -30.65
CA SER A 885 -6.02 -8.52 -31.80
C SER A 885 -7.42 -9.05 -32.16
N GLY A 886 -8.37 -8.97 -31.21
CA GLY A 886 -9.79 -9.25 -31.46
C GLY A 886 -10.56 -8.13 -32.18
N SER A 887 -9.94 -6.98 -32.46
CA SER A 887 -10.58 -5.87 -33.19
C SER A 887 -10.69 -6.22 -34.67
N THR A 888 -11.85 -5.96 -35.28
CA THR A 888 -12.14 -6.35 -36.66
C THR A 888 -12.75 -5.21 -37.46
N ASP A 889 -12.50 -5.21 -38.77
CA ASP A 889 -13.11 -4.33 -39.75
C ASP A 889 -13.85 -5.19 -40.78
N ILE A 890 -15.12 -4.86 -41.04
CA ILE A 890 -15.97 -5.67 -41.93
C ILE A 890 -15.63 -5.46 -43.41
N ASP A 891 -14.97 -4.35 -43.75
CA ASP A 891 -14.47 -4.04 -45.08
C ASP A 891 -13.02 -4.55 -45.30
N ASP A 892 -12.45 -5.21 -44.27
CA ASP A 892 -11.09 -5.76 -44.23
C ASP A 892 -10.01 -4.68 -44.44
N ASP A 893 -10.34 -3.43 -44.05
CA ASP A 893 -9.41 -2.32 -44.10
C ASP A 893 -8.35 -2.44 -42.98
N PRO A 894 -7.08 -2.07 -43.26
CA PRO A 894 -6.01 -2.17 -42.26
C PRO A 894 -6.27 -1.27 -41.05
N LEU A 895 -6.31 -1.86 -39.85
CA LEU A 895 -6.53 -1.13 -38.61
C LEU A 895 -5.27 -0.53 -38.00
N THR A 896 -5.45 0.67 -37.46
CA THR A 896 -4.53 1.35 -36.56
C THR A 896 -5.10 1.38 -35.16
N TYR A 897 -4.23 1.30 -34.15
CA TYR A 897 -4.62 1.24 -32.74
C TYR A 897 -4.08 2.45 -32.00
N ALA A 898 -4.76 2.85 -30.93
CA ALA A 898 -4.26 3.78 -29.93
C ALA A 898 -4.78 3.38 -28.55
N TRP A 899 -3.84 3.08 -27.65
CA TRP A 899 -4.09 2.75 -26.24
C TRP A 899 -3.85 3.97 -25.37
N THR A 900 -4.79 4.22 -24.46
CA THR A 900 -4.63 5.19 -23.37
C THR A 900 -4.98 4.50 -22.06
N VAL A 901 -4.18 4.73 -21.02
CA VAL A 901 -4.43 4.19 -19.69
C VAL A 901 -4.41 5.35 -18.72
N THR A 902 -5.44 5.47 -17.89
CA THR A 902 -5.52 6.48 -16.83
C THR A 902 -5.58 5.75 -15.51
N GLY A 903 -4.57 5.95 -14.66
CA GLY A 903 -4.51 5.42 -13.31
C GLY A 903 -4.94 6.44 -12.25
N PRO A 904 -4.79 6.11 -10.95
CA PRO A 904 -5.21 6.94 -9.83
C PRO A 904 -4.57 8.33 -9.79
N GLU A 905 -3.32 8.44 -10.26
CA GLU A 905 -2.53 9.68 -10.29
C GLU A 905 -2.52 10.37 -11.67
N GLY A 906 -3.29 9.87 -12.65
CA GLY A 906 -3.37 10.42 -14.00
C GLY A 906 -2.95 9.45 -15.10
N ASP A 907 -2.57 9.96 -16.27
CA ASP A 907 -2.27 9.14 -17.44
C ASP A 907 -0.99 8.31 -17.25
N VAL A 908 -1.07 7.03 -17.61
CA VAL A 908 -0.03 6.02 -17.42
C VAL A 908 0.63 5.74 -18.76
N ALA A 909 1.96 5.69 -18.77
CA ALA A 909 2.72 5.39 -19.97
C ALA A 909 2.44 3.96 -20.46
N VAL A 910 2.00 3.86 -21.72
CA VAL A 910 1.76 2.59 -22.40
C VAL A 910 2.88 2.35 -23.40
N THR A 911 3.58 1.23 -23.26
CA THR A 911 4.57 0.75 -24.23
C THR A 911 3.85 0.13 -25.42
N ASN A 912 4.29 0.44 -26.64
CA ASN A 912 3.65 0.02 -27.89
C ASN A 912 2.17 0.46 -28.02
N ALA A 913 1.84 1.67 -27.55
CA ALA A 913 0.47 2.20 -27.52
C ALA A 913 -0.26 2.22 -28.88
N ASN A 914 0.44 2.10 -30.01
CA ASN A 914 -0.19 2.09 -31.34
C ASN A 914 -0.23 0.71 -32.01
N SER A 915 0.06 -0.34 -31.24
CA SER A 915 0.10 -1.73 -31.68
C SER A 915 -1.13 -2.50 -31.20
N ALA A 916 -1.49 -3.58 -31.89
CA ALA A 916 -2.49 -4.51 -31.42
C ALA A 916 -2.11 -5.14 -30.08
N ALA A 917 -0.81 -5.24 -29.77
CA ALA A 917 -0.30 -5.63 -28.45
C ALA A 917 0.47 -4.47 -27.80
N ALA A 918 0.05 -4.07 -26.61
CA ALA A 918 0.63 -2.97 -25.84
C ALA A 918 0.80 -3.37 -24.37
N THR A 919 1.60 -2.63 -23.58
CA THR A 919 1.85 -2.99 -22.17
C THR A 919 1.94 -1.76 -21.29
N PHE A 920 1.53 -1.84 -20.03
CA PHE A 920 1.75 -0.77 -19.05
C PHE A 920 2.05 -1.34 -17.66
N SER A 921 2.64 -0.55 -16.76
CA SER A 921 2.93 -0.97 -15.39
C SER A 921 2.00 -0.27 -14.39
N MET A 922 1.45 -1.02 -13.44
CA MET A 922 0.57 -0.50 -12.39
C MET A 922 1.37 0.01 -11.19
N LEU A 923 2.00 1.17 -11.32
CA LEU A 923 2.98 1.66 -10.34
C LEU A 923 2.38 2.27 -9.06
N VAL A 924 1.06 2.50 -9.03
CA VAL A 924 0.33 3.13 -7.93
C VAL A 924 -0.86 2.27 -7.55
N ASP A 925 -1.24 2.27 -6.27
CA ASP A 925 -2.41 1.57 -5.76
C ASP A 925 -3.71 2.25 -6.22
N GLY A 926 -4.71 1.48 -6.64
CA GLY A 926 -6.02 1.99 -7.06
C GLY A 926 -6.47 1.60 -8.48
N ASP A 927 -7.53 2.26 -8.95
CA ASP A 927 -8.21 1.94 -10.21
C ASP A 927 -7.51 2.52 -11.44
N TYR A 928 -7.30 1.66 -12.44
CA TYR A 928 -6.83 1.99 -13.77
C TYR A 928 -7.95 1.79 -14.78
N THR A 929 -8.17 2.80 -15.63
CA THR A 929 -9.08 2.72 -16.78
C THR A 929 -8.25 2.62 -18.05
N VAL A 930 -8.36 1.50 -18.75
CA VAL A 930 -7.71 1.26 -20.04
C VAL A 930 -8.72 1.57 -21.14
N THR A 931 -8.33 2.39 -22.11
CA THR A 931 -9.15 2.78 -23.26
C THR A 931 -8.43 2.46 -24.57
N LEU A 932 -9.10 1.71 -25.46
CA LEU A 932 -8.64 1.38 -26.80
C LEU A 932 -9.42 2.17 -27.85
N VAL A 933 -8.71 2.66 -28.86
CA VAL A 933 -9.25 3.28 -30.06
C VAL A 933 -8.72 2.53 -31.29
N ALA A 934 -9.62 2.00 -32.14
CA ALA A 934 -9.25 1.36 -33.41
C ALA A 934 -9.80 2.15 -34.62
N SER A 935 -8.99 2.37 -35.67
CA SER A 935 -9.33 3.18 -36.85
C SER A 935 -8.83 2.60 -38.18
N ASP A 936 -9.66 2.69 -39.22
CA ASP A 936 -9.41 2.31 -40.62
C ASP A 936 -8.85 3.46 -41.50
N LEU A 937 -8.60 4.64 -40.91
CA LEU A 937 -8.07 5.85 -41.54
C LEU A 937 -8.93 6.50 -42.65
N GLN A 938 -10.19 6.09 -42.87
CA GLN A 938 -11.00 6.58 -44.01
C GLN A 938 -12.17 7.54 -43.68
N ASP A 939 -12.73 7.58 -42.46
CA ASP A 939 -13.51 8.72 -41.86
C ASP A 939 -13.89 8.42 -40.38
N SER A 940 -14.06 9.42 -39.50
CA SER A 940 -14.27 9.25 -38.03
C SER A 940 -15.75 9.06 -37.59
N PRO A 941 -16.05 8.42 -36.43
CA PRO A 941 -15.15 8.15 -35.30
C PRO A 941 -14.83 6.67 -35.05
N ALA A 942 -13.57 6.46 -34.69
CA ALA A 942 -12.99 5.25 -34.14
C ALA A 942 -13.79 4.73 -32.94
N VAL A 943 -14.03 3.41 -32.90
CA VAL A 943 -14.74 2.76 -31.80
C VAL A 943 -13.86 2.78 -30.55
N ILE A 944 -14.44 3.25 -29.45
CA ILE A 944 -13.82 3.37 -28.14
C ILE A 944 -14.39 2.26 -27.27
N THR A 945 -13.52 1.44 -26.69
CA THR A 945 -13.89 0.48 -25.64
C THR A 945 -12.99 0.69 -24.42
N SER A 946 -13.54 0.52 -23.22
CA SER A 946 -12.81 0.75 -21.97
C SER A 946 -13.03 -0.38 -20.97
N ILE A 947 -11.98 -0.78 -20.27
CA ILE A 947 -12.01 -1.78 -19.20
C ILE A 947 -11.31 -1.24 -17.95
N LYS A 948 -11.64 -1.84 -16.79
CA LYS A 948 -11.08 -1.43 -15.50
C LYS A 948 -10.13 -2.50 -14.97
N ALA A 949 -9.12 -2.06 -14.25
CA ALA A 949 -8.20 -2.94 -13.56
C ALA A 949 -7.79 -2.29 -12.24
N THR A 950 -7.78 -3.04 -11.14
CA THR A 950 -7.50 -2.49 -9.81
C THR A 950 -6.15 -3.02 -9.33
N ALA A 951 -5.20 -2.13 -9.08
CA ALA A 951 -3.96 -2.49 -8.42
C ALA A 951 -4.20 -2.50 -6.90
N ILE A 952 -3.62 -3.47 -6.17
CA ILE A 952 -3.62 -3.54 -4.70
C ILE A 952 -2.23 -3.91 -4.19
N LYS A 953 -1.74 -3.20 -3.17
CA LYS A 953 -0.51 -3.58 -2.45
C LYS A 953 -0.86 -4.51 -1.28
N VAL A 954 -0.63 -5.81 -1.42
CA VAL A 954 -0.73 -6.74 -0.27
C VAL A 954 0.50 -6.55 0.63
N ASN A 955 0.30 -5.96 1.81
CA ASN A 955 1.36 -5.89 2.82
C ASN A 955 1.62 -7.30 3.39
N VAL A 956 2.86 -7.79 3.29
CA VAL A 956 3.27 -9.09 3.86
C VAL A 956 4.03 -8.82 5.17
N PRO A 957 3.71 -9.53 6.28
CA PRO A 957 4.36 -9.25 7.56
C PRO A 957 5.88 -9.49 7.49
N PRO A 958 6.70 -8.65 8.13
CA PRO A 958 8.14 -8.85 8.18
C PRO A 958 8.47 -10.14 8.93
N SER A 959 9.65 -10.71 8.69
CA SER A 959 10.14 -11.86 9.47
C SER A 959 11.32 -11.44 10.34
N VAL A 960 11.30 -11.82 11.61
CA VAL A 960 12.36 -11.54 12.58
C VAL A 960 12.76 -12.82 13.28
N ILE A 961 14.07 -13.02 13.38
CA ILE A 961 14.69 -14.08 14.20
C ILE A 961 15.75 -13.42 15.07
N VAL A 962 15.56 -13.47 16.39
CA VAL A 962 16.57 -13.04 17.36
C VAL A 962 17.45 -14.23 17.74
N GLY A 963 18.71 -13.94 18.14
CA GLY A 963 19.70 -14.99 18.44
C GLY A 963 19.25 -15.99 19.51
N SER A 964 20.01 -17.08 19.67
CA SER A 964 19.72 -18.11 20.69
C SER A 964 19.89 -17.60 22.12
N ASP A 965 19.19 -18.24 23.07
CA ASP A 965 19.35 -18.03 24.50
C ASP A 965 20.82 -18.03 24.97
N GLN A 966 21.12 -17.18 25.94
CA GLN A 966 22.48 -16.94 26.44
C GLN A 966 22.59 -17.12 27.95
N GLN A 967 23.74 -17.60 28.42
CA GLN A 967 24.14 -17.51 29.82
C GLN A 967 25.32 -16.56 29.95
N VAL A 968 25.23 -15.61 30.88
CA VAL A 968 26.27 -14.58 31.09
C VAL A 968 26.55 -14.40 32.59
N LEU A 969 27.70 -13.84 32.93
CA LEU A 969 27.99 -13.47 34.31
C LEU A 969 27.28 -12.16 34.68
N THR A 970 26.90 -12.05 35.95
CA THR A 970 26.40 -10.79 36.51
C THR A 970 27.44 -9.69 36.35
N GLY A 971 27.06 -8.58 35.74
CA GLY A 971 27.90 -7.44 35.34
C GLY A 971 28.35 -7.46 33.88
N ALA A 972 28.05 -8.50 33.11
CA ALA A 972 28.46 -8.61 31.70
C ALA A 972 27.64 -7.70 30.77
N LEU A 973 28.30 -7.15 29.75
CA LEU A 973 27.65 -6.46 28.63
C LEU A 973 27.12 -7.51 27.63
N VAL A 974 25.82 -7.47 27.37
CA VAL A 974 25.09 -8.34 26.45
C VAL A 974 24.82 -7.56 25.17
N ASN A 975 25.21 -8.12 24.02
CA ASN A 975 24.89 -7.56 22.70
C ASN A 975 23.77 -8.38 22.06
N LEU A 976 22.76 -7.68 21.56
CA LEU A 976 21.57 -8.22 20.92
C LEU A 976 21.62 -7.90 19.42
N SER A 977 21.45 -8.92 18.60
CA SER A 977 21.43 -8.81 17.14
C SER A 977 20.33 -9.72 16.59
N ALA A 978 19.73 -9.31 15.48
CA ALA A 978 18.65 -10.05 14.84
C ALA A 978 18.91 -10.21 13.33
N THR A 979 18.35 -11.29 12.77
CA THR A 979 18.22 -11.44 11.32
C THR A 979 16.80 -11.06 10.94
N VAL A 980 16.65 -10.12 10.02
CA VAL A 980 15.35 -9.57 9.62
C VAL A 980 15.26 -9.59 8.10
N SER A 981 14.10 -9.98 7.57
CA SER A 981 13.82 -10.05 6.13
C SER A 981 12.40 -9.54 5.85
N GLY A 982 12.23 -8.86 4.72
CA GLY A 982 11.02 -8.11 4.36
C GLY A 982 11.25 -6.59 4.42
N ASP A 983 10.24 -5.81 3.99
CA ASP A 983 10.23 -4.37 4.19
C ASP A 983 10.13 -4.08 5.69
N VAL A 984 10.98 -3.20 6.23
CA VAL A 984 11.01 -2.87 7.66
C VAL A 984 11.19 -1.38 7.80
N ILE A 985 10.25 -0.75 8.51
CA ILE A 985 10.22 0.69 8.74
C ILE A 985 10.80 1.02 10.12
N THR A 986 10.51 0.19 11.14
CA THR A 986 11.01 0.45 12.50
C THR A 986 11.52 -0.81 13.20
N TYR A 987 12.50 -0.62 14.10
CA TYR A 987 12.97 -1.61 15.06
C TYR A 987 12.62 -1.15 16.46
N LEU A 988 12.20 -2.07 17.33
CA LEU A 988 12.00 -1.77 18.73
C LEU A 988 12.30 -2.95 19.64
N TRP A 989 13.34 -2.80 20.45
CA TRP A 989 13.72 -3.74 21.50
C TRP A 989 13.03 -3.39 22.83
N SER A 990 12.46 -4.40 23.48
CA SER A 990 12.00 -4.34 24.87
C SER A 990 12.75 -5.33 25.74
N LEU A 991 12.99 -4.97 27.01
CA LEU A 991 13.73 -5.80 27.97
C LEU A 991 12.91 -5.97 29.25
N ILE A 992 12.58 -7.23 29.59
CA ILE A 992 12.05 -7.61 30.90
C ILE A 992 13.23 -8.06 31.75
N SER A 993 13.40 -7.40 32.91
CA SER A 993 14.52 -7.66 33.83
C SER A 993 14.03 -8.27 35.14
N PRO A 994 14.87 -9.05 35.86
CA PRO A 994 14.51 -9.66 37.13
C PRO A 994 14.39 -8.62 38.27
N ASP A 995 13.63 -8.97 39.32
CA ASP A 995 13.37 -8.09 40.47
C ASP A 995 14.66 -7.50 41.08
N GLY A 996 14.72 -6.17 41.15
CA GLY A 996 15.86 -5.44 41.70
C GLY A 996 16.95 -5.07 40.68
N SER A 997 16.79 -5.44 39.41
CA SER A 997 17.63 -4.98 38.30
C SER A 997 17.34 -3.52 37.93
N SER A 998 18.37 -2.81 37.48
CA SER A 998 18.35 -1.45 36.93
C SER A 998 18.83 -1.41 35.47
N ALA A 999 18.87 -2.57 34.80
CA ALA A 999 19.34 -2.71 33.43
C ALA A 999 18.46 -1.92 32.44
N ASN A 1000 19.11 -1.20 31.52
CA ASN A 1000 18.45 -0.46 30.45
C ASN A 1000 19.06 -0.84 29.11
N LEU A 1001 18.23 -0.84 28.07
CA LEU A 1001 18.66 -1.05 26.69
C LEU A 1001 19.33 0.21 26.14
N ASN A 1002 20.51 0.03 25.56
CA ASN A 1002 21.15 0.99 24.69
C ASN A 1002 20.74 0.71 23.25
N ASN A 1003 20.37 1.76 22.51
CA ASN A 1003 20.02 1.70 21.09
C ASN A 1003 18.77 0.83 20.79
N ALA A 1004 17.74 0.92 21.65
CA ALA A 1004 16.54 0.08 21.55
C ALA A 1004 15.76 0.24 20.22
N ALA A 1005 15.89 1.36 19.53
CA ALA A 1005 15.20 1.63 18.26
C ALA A 1005 16.01 1.24 17.00
N ALA A 1006 17.13 0.54 17.17
CA ALA A 1006 17.95 0.07 16.06
C ALA A 1006 17.91 -1.46 15.96
N ARG A 1007 18.35 -1.98 14.80
CA ARG A 1007 18.46 -3.42 14.57
C ARG A 1007 19.30 -4.13 15.65
N ASP A 1008 20.40 -3.50 16.06
CA ASP A 1008 21.34 -4.02 17.05
C ASP A 1008 21.27 -3.19 18.34
N ALA A 1009 21.04 -3.84 19.49
CA ALA A 1009 20.90 -3.23 20.81
C ALA A 1009 21.82 -3.90 21.84
N SER A 1010 21.96 -3.32 23.04
CA SER A 1010 22.76 -3.93 24.12
C SER A 1010 22.29 -3.52 25.51
N PHE A 1011 22.60 -4.31 26.54
CA PHE A 1011 22.39 -3.94 27.94
C PHE A 1011 23.43 -4.60 28.85
N THR A 1012 23.54 -4.16 30.11
CA THR A 1012 24.39 -4.82 31.12
C THR A 1012 23.53 -5.60 32.09
N ALA A 1013 23.79 -6.90 32.23
CA ALA A 1013 23.04 -7.77 33.14
C ALA A 1013 23.52 -7.56 34.58
N ASP A 1014 22.90 -6.64 35.31
CA ASP A 1014 23.41 -6.09 36.58
C ASP A 1014 23.05 -6.93 37.83
N VAL A 1015 22.01 -7.75 37.74
CA VAL A 1015 21.53 -8.64 38.80
C VAL A 1015 21.41 -10.09 38.31
N GLU A 1016 21.67 -11.05 39.19
CA GLU A 1016 21.46 -12.49 38.93
C GLU A 1016 19.97 -12.77 38.64
N GLY A 1017 19.68 -13.47 37.55
CA GLY A 1017 18.31 -13.78 37.15
C GLY A 1017 18.13 -13.87 35.64
N SER A 1018 16.89 -14.04 35.22
CA SER A 1018 16.52 -14.17 33.81
C SER A 1018 16.06 -12.83 33.26
N TYR A 1019 16.65 -12.43 32.14
CA TYR A 1019 16.25 -11.29 31.33
C TYR A 1019 15.62 -11.81 30.04
N THR A 1020 14.52 -11.23 29.60
CA THR A 1020 13.89 -11.55 28.30
C THR A 1020 13.97 -10.32 27.42
N ALA A 1021 14.69 -10.44 26.30
CA ALA A 1021 14.78 -9.39 25.30
C ALA A 1021 13.93 -9.77 24.09
N THR A 1022 13.04 -8.87 23.68
CA THR A 1022 12.13 -9.04 22.55
C THR A 1022 12.40 -7.96 21.52
N LEU A 1023 12.61 -8.34 20.26
CA LEU A 1023 12.64 -7.39 19.14
C LEU A 1023 11.30 -7.46 18.41
N THR A 1024 10.69 -6.29 18.22
CA THR A 1024 9.55 -6.10 17.31
C THR A 1024 10.02 -5.30 16.10
N VAL A 1025 9.64 -5.77 14.90
CA VAL A 1025 9.84 -5.06 13.63
C VAL A 1025 8.50 -4.80 12.99
N ASP A 1026 8.32 -3.61 12.43
CA ASP A 1026 7.08 -3.16 11.80
C ASP A 1026 7.36 -2.60 10.41
N ASN A 1027 6.44 -2.82 9.48
CA ASN A 1027 6.54 -2.41 8.09
C ASN A 1027 5.44 -1.44 7.62
N GLY A 1028 4.84 -0.68 8.55
CA GLY A 1028 3.83 0.32 8.24
C GLY A 1028 2.41 -0.26 8.17
N GLY A 1029 2.15 -1.37 8.88
CA GLY A 1029 0.82 -1.95 8.98
C GLY A 1029 0.79 -3.37 9.54
N LEU A 1030 1.91 -4.12 9.45
CA LEU A 1030 2.05 -5.45 10.02
C LEU A 1030 3.37 -5.55 10.81
N SER A 1031 3.31 -6.21 11.96
CA SER A 1031 4.47 -6.38 12.85
C SER A 1031 4.81 -7.85 13.08
N ALA A 1032 6.09 -8.14 13.27
CA ALA A 1032 6.56 -9.43 13.76
C ALA A 1032 7.51 -9.25 14.94
N SER A 1033 7.47 -10.20 15.87
CA SER A 1033 8.30 -10.17 17.07
C SER A 1033 8.95 -11.53 17.33
N ASP A 1034 10.17 -11.50 17.86
CA ASP A 1034 10.85 -12.70 18.37
C ASP A 1034 11.61 -12.36 19.66
N SER A 1035 11.80 -13.35 20.53
CA SER A 1035 12.35 -13.17 21.89
C SER A 1035 13.46 -14.17 22.21
N LEU A 1036 14.46 -13.71 22.97
CA LEU A 1036 15.52 -14.57 23.52
C LEU A 1036 15.69 -14.36 25.03
N VAL A 1037 16.08 -15.42 25.73
CA VAL A 1037 16.29 -15.41 27.17
C VAL A 1037 17.78 -15.35 27.51
N ILE A 1038 18.15 -14.40 28.36
CA ILE A 1038 19.49 -14.26 28.91
C ILE A 1038 19.45 -14.60 30.39
N THR A 1039 20.18 -15.63 30.80
CA THR A 1039 20.31 -16.01 32.22
C THR A 1039 21.63 -15.47 32.77
N ALA A 1040 21.54 -14.47 33.64
CA ALA A 1040 22.68 -13.94 34.37
C ALA A 1040 22.91 -14.78 35.63
N ILE A 1041 24.11 -15.34 35.76
CA ILE A 1041 24.52 -16.14 36.92
C ILE A 1041 25.67 -15.46 37.68
N THR A 1042 25.85 -15.82 38.95
CA THR A 1042 27.08 -15.51 39.69
C THR A 1042 28.01 -16.73 39.69
N ASN A 1043 29.28 -16.52 39.40
CA ASN A 1043 30.32 -17.56 39.37
C ASN A 1043 30.37 -18.32 40.71
N ALA A 1044 30.29 -19.65 40.69
CA ALA A 1044 30.51 -20.47 41.87
C ALA A 1044 32.01 -20.68 42.10
N ARG A 1045 32.39 -21.25 43.25
CA ARG A 1045 33.79 -21.55 43.54
C ARG A 1045 34.09 -22.99 43.11
N PRO A 1046 35.21 -23.25 42.41
CA PRO A 1046 35.61 -24.62 42.09
C PRO A 1046 36.00 -25.37 43.37
N VAL A 1047 35.79 -26.69 43.38
CA VAL A 1047 36.18 -27.58 44.48
C VAL A 1047 37.37 -28.43 44.05
N ALA A 1048 38.48 -28.30 44.76
CA ALA A 1048 39.71 -29.05 44.48
C ALA A 1048 39.69 -30.41 45.18
N ILE A 1049 39.92 -31.49 44.43
CA ILE A 1049 40.06 -32.84 44.98
C ILE A 1049 41.36 -33.44 44.45
N ALA A 1050 42.35 -33.54 45.34
CA ALA A 1050 43.62 -34.21 45.08
C ALA A 1050 43.58 -35.65 45.56
N ASP A 1051 43.76 -36.61 44.65
CA ASP A 1051 43.80 -38.04 44.97
C ASP A 1051 45.06 -38.73 44.42
N VAL A 1052 45.25 -40.00 44.82
CA VAL A 1052 46.31 -40.88 44.32
C VAL A 1052 45.67 -42.07 43.61
N LYS A 1053 46.11 -42.35 42.38
CA LYS A 1053 45.66 -43.53 41.63
C LYS A 1053 46.04 -44.81 42.39
N GLU A 1054 45.05 -45.61 42.81
CA GLU A 1054 45.29 -46.79 43.66
C GLU A 1054 46.25 -47.81 43.02
N GLY A 1055 47.33 -48.14 43.73
CA GLY A 1055 48.28 -49.21 43.39
C GLY A 1055 49.43 -49.33 44.39
N THR A 1056 50.02 -50.52 44.53
CA THR A 1056 51.27 -50.74 45.29
C THR A 1056 52.48 -50.59 44.37
N TYR A 1057 53.37 -49.62 44.64
CA TYR A 1057 54.50 -49.30 43.75
C TYR A 1057 55.85 -49.56 44.43
N THR A 1058 56.72 -50.34 43.76
CA THR A 1058 58.06 -50.70 44.24
C THR A 1058 59.14 -50.16 43.31
N ILE A 1059 60.13 -49.44 43.84
CA ILE A 1059 61.30 -48.97 43.07
C ILE A 1059 62.31 -50.11 42.89
N ALA A 1060 62.53 -50.56 41.64
CA ALA A 1060 63.62 -51.46 41.29
C ALA A 1060 64.91 -50.67 40.94
N LYS A 1061 66.07 -51.16 41.39
CA LYS A 1061 67.37 -50.48 41.33
C LYS A 1061 68.06 -50.58 39.94
N THR A 1062 68.21 -49.42 39.29
CA THR A 1062 69.29 -48.89 38.40
C THR A 1062 69.83 -49.74 37.23
N ILE A 1063 69.74 -49.21 35.99
CA ILE A 1063 70.85 -48.67 35.15
C ILE A 1063 70.30 -48.14 33.81
N SER A 1064 70.72 -46.91 33.45
CA SER A 1064 70.69 -46.24 32.14
C SER A 1064 69.38 -46.13 31.35
N GLY A 1065 68.82 -44.91 31.39
CA GLY A 1065 68.16 -44.25 30.25
C GLY A 1065 66.81 -44.82 29.83
N SER A 1066 65.73 -44.07 30.11
CA SER A 1066 64.30 -44.39 29.86
C SER A 1066 63.83 -45.61 30.66
N GLU A 1067 62.70 -45.69 31.37
CA GLU A 1067 61.38 -45.04 31.47
C GLU A 1067 60.98 -45.20 32.98
N PHE A 1068 59.96 -44.62 33.62
CA PHE A 1068 58.60 -44.21 33.28
C PHE A 1068 58.18 -43.07 34.24
N PRO A 1069 57.46 -42.02 33.81
CA PRO A 1069 56.63 -41.25 34.74
C PRO A 1069 55.48 -42.15 35.20
N VAL A 1070 55.21 -42.22 36.51
CA VAL A 1070 53.96 -42.80 36.99
C VAL A 1070 53.05 -41.61 37.32
N GLU A 1071 51.97 -41.48 36.58
CA GLU A 1071 50.86 -40.55 36.88
C GLU A 1071 50.16 -41.05 38.15
N LEU A 1072 50.76 -40.71 39.30
CA LEU A 1072 50.26 -41.11 40.61
C LEU A 1072 49.27 -40.10 41.17
N LEU A 1073 49.41 -38.83 40.82
CA LEU A 1073 48.56 -37.75 41.28
C LEU A 1073 47.39 -37.58 40.32
N ASP A 1074 46.19 -37.49 40.87
CA ASP A 1074 44.96 -37.40 40.10
C ASP A 1074 44.10 -36.24 40.63
N GLY A 1075 43.92 -35.22 39.79
CA GLY A 1075 43.06 -34.08 40.06
C GLY A 1075 41.67 -34.20 39.42
N SER A 1076 41.37 -35.30 38.71
CA SER A 1076 40.13 -35.47 37.94
C SER A 1076 38.84 -35.52 38.77
N GLY A 1077 38.96 -35.67 40.09
CA GLY A 1077 37.84 -35.54 41.01
C GLY A 1077 37.41 -34.10 41.25
N SER A 1078 38.20 -33.10 40.84
CA SER A 1078 37.88 -31.69 41.02
C SER A 1078 36.72 -31.28 40.11
N SER A 1079 35.82 -30.46 40.61
CA SER A 1079 34.60 -30.08 39.89
C SER A 1079 34.19 -28.66 40.20
N ASP A 1080 33.53 -28.04 39.25
CA ASP A 1080 32.91 -26.75 39.36
C ASP A 1080 31.38 -26.88 39.23
N ALA A 1081 30.62 -26.07 39.96
CA ALA A 1081 29.17 -26.25 40.10
C ALA A 1081 28.38 -25.64 38.93
N ASP A 1082 28.94 -24.64 38.27
CA ASP A 1082 28.47 -23.94 37.09
C ASP A 1082 29.04 -24.54 35.80
N GLY A 1083 30.05 -25.40 35.91
CA GLY A 1083 30.55 -26.24 34.83
C GLY A 1083 31.71 -25.60 34.06
N ASP A 1084 32.38 -24.62 34.67
CA ASP A 1084 33.51 -23.93 34.07
C ASP A 1084 34.73 -24.84 33.88
N GLU A 1085 35.53 -24.55 32.84
CA GLU A 1085 36.73 -25.32 32.54
C GLU A 1085 37.84 -25.04 33.56
N LEU A 1086 38.32 -26.10 34.21
CA LEU A 1086 39.27 -26.00 35.30
C LEU A 1086 40.73 -26.05 34.84
N THR A 1087 41.53 -25.15 35.36
CA THR A 1087 43.00 -25.16 35.26
C THR A 1087 43.62 -25.73 36.54
N TYR A 1088 44.70 -26.50 36.40
CA TYR A 1088 45.33 -27.24 37.50
C TYR A 1088 46.73 -26.70 37.78
N SER A 1089 47.14 -26.68 39.04
CA SER A 1089 48.51 -26.38 39.45
C SER A 1089 48.93 -27.24 40.63
N TRP A 1090 50.02 -27.99 40.48
CA TRP A 1090 50.55 -28.87 41.50
C TRP A 1090 51.88 -28.36 42.06
N GLU A 1091 52.01 -28.33 43.38
CA GLU A 1091 53.27 -28.02 44.06
C GLU A 1091 53.68 -29.08 45.08
N VAL A 1092 54.99 -29.19 45.34
CA VAL A 1092 55.52 -30.05 46.40
C VAL A 1092 55.58 -29.26 47.70
N VAL A 1093 54.71 -29.60 48.66
CA VAL A 1093 54.63 -28.97 49.98
C VAL A 1093 55.75 -29.47 50.89
N SER A 1094 56.06 -30.77 50.84
CA SER A 1094 57.17 -31.36 51.61
C SER A 1094 57.75 -32.61 50.96
N ALA A 1095 59.04 -32.85 51.20
CA ALA A 1095 59.81 -33.99 50.69
C ALA A 1095 60.75 -34.56 51.78
N PRO A 1096 61.14 -35.84 51.71
CA PRO A 1096 61.97 -36.47 52.73
C PRO A 1096 63.43 -35.99 52.67
N MET A 1097 64.07 -35.82 53.83
CA MET A 1097 65.45 -35.32 53.92
C MET A 1097 66.48 -36.35 53.40
N VAL A 1098 67.28 -35.93 52.42
CA VAL A 1098 68.41 -36.72 51.90
C VAL A 1098 69.64 -36.49 52.79
N GLY A 1099 70.22 -37.55 53.35
CA GLY A 1099 71.29 -37.47 54.36
C GLY A 1099 72.62 -36.86 53.87
N GLU A 1100 73.14 -35.94 54.70
CA GLU A 1100 74.50 -35.35 54.82
C GLU A 1100 75.43 -35.33 53.59
N VAL A 1101 75.48 -34.17 52.90
CA VAL A 1101 76.73 -33.53 52.44
C VAL A 1101 76.62 -32.00 52.63
N GLU A 1102 77.71 -31.38 53.10
CA GLU A 1102 77.89 -29.97 53.47
C GLU A 1102 77.49 -28.91 52.41
N MET A 1103 77.10 -27.74 52.94
CA MET A 1103 76.54 -26.54 52.29
C MET A 1103 77.20 -26.02 51.01
N VAL A 1104 76.36 -25.64 50.04
CA VAL A 1104 76.49 -24.39 49.27
C VAL A 1104 75.14 -23.65 49.33
N PRO A 1105 75.09 -22.37 49.75
CA PRO A 1105 73.86 -21.59 49.77
C PRO A 1105 73.68 -20.92 48.41
N GLU A 1106 72.99 -21.60 47.51
CA GLU A 1106 72.44 -20.97 46.32
C GLU A 1106 71.11 -21.67 46.03
N LEU A 1107 70.04 -20.88 45.87
CA LEU A 1107 68.71 -21.36 45.49
C LEU A 1107 68.84 -22.19 44.21
N VAL A 1108 68.97 -23.50 44.35
CA VAL A 1108 68.61 -24.42 43.28
C VAL A 1108 67.13 -24.66 43.46
N THR A 1109 66.34 -23.95 42.67
CA THR A 1109 64.92 -24.21 42.42
C THR A 1109 64.75 -25.66 41.95
N VAL A 1110 64.49 -26.58 42.87
CA VAL A 1110 64.21 -27.98 42.53
C VAL A 1110 62.77 -28.18 42.01
N ALA A 1111 61.95 -27.11 42.01
CA ALA A 1111 60.54 -27.16 41.61
C ALA A 1111 60.33 -27.69 40.18
N ASP A 1112 61.20 -27.39 39.22
CA ASP A 1112 60.99 -27.75 37.81
C ASP A 1112 61.45 -29.16 37.42
N SER A 1113 62.06 -29.93 38.32
CA SER A 1113 62.65 -31.24 37.97
C SER A 1113 61.93 -32.45 38.58
N VAL A 1114 60.85 -32.21 39.33
CA VAL A 1114 60.12 -33.25 40.09
C VAL A 1114 58.81 -33.64 39.41
N PHE A 1115 58.18 -32.71 38.69
CA PHE A 1115 56.96 -32.94 37.92
C PHE A 1115 57.24 -33.01 36.42
N GLN A 1116 56.54 -33.89 35.71
CA GLN A 1116 56.30 -33.75 34.27
C GLN A 1116 54.96 -33.03 34.09
N ASN A 1117 55.04 -31.74 33.74
CA ASN A 1117 53.92 -30.82 33.57
C ASN A 1117 53.04 -30.66 34.83
N ALA A 1118 53.49 -29.80 35.76
CA ALA A 1118 52.76 -29.50 36.99
C ALA A 1118 51.38 -28.83 36.79
N SER A 1119 51.06 -28.43 35.55
CA SER A 1119 49.76 -27.85 35.19
C SER A 1119 48.77 -28.86 34.58
N ALA A 1120 49.16 -30.13 34.46
CA ALA A 1120 48.27 -31.18 33.99
C ALA A 1120 47.29 -31.63 35.09
N GLN A 1121 46.10 -32.07 34.69
CA GLN A 1121 45.11 -32.71 35.59
C GLN A 1121 45.68 -33.95 36.29
N THR A 1122 46.56 -34.70 35.60
CA THR A 1122 47.27 -35.87 36.13
C THR A 1122 48.78 -35.75 35.87
N PRO A 1123 49.54 -35.00 36.69
CA PRO A 1123 50.95 -34.77 36.44
C PRO A 1123 51.80 -36.02 36.76
N GLY A 1124 52.88 -36.21 35.99
CA GLY A 1124 53.86 -37.25 36.29
C GLY A 1124 54.79 -36.82 37.43
N PHE A 1125 55.11 -37.70 38.37
CA PHE A 1125 56.00 -37.41 39.51
C PHE A 1125 57.27 -38.27 39.51
N HIS A 1126 58.43 -37.66 39.81
CA HIS A 1126 59.71 -38.35 39.98
C HIS A 1126 60.28 -38.20 41.41
N ALA A 1127 60.30 -39.30 42.16
CA ALA A 1127 60.83 -39.30 43.53
C ALA A 1127 62.37 -39.35 43.54
N ALA A 1128 63.03 -38.37 44.17
CA ALA A 1128 64.48 -38.32 44.32
C ALA A 1128 65.03 -39.19 45.47
N ALA A 1129 64.18 -39.55 46.44
CA ALA A 1129 64.51 -40.34 47.63
C ALA A 1129 63.31 -41.13 48.17
N VAL A 1130 63.58 -42.13 49.01
CA VAL A 1130 62.59 -42.93 49.76
C VAL A 1130 62.08 -42.12 50.96
N GLY A 1131 60.77 -42.08 51.18
CA GLY A 1131 60.10 -41.33 52.25
C GLY A 1131 58.79 -40.70 51.80
N ASP A 1132 58.20 -39.88 52.67
CA ASP A 1132 56.90 -39.24 52.43
C ASP A 1132 57.05 -37.93 51.66
N TYR A 1133 56.24 -37.76 50.61
CA TYR A 1133 56.08 -36.51 49.87
C TYR A 1133 54.64 -36.01 50.02
N THR A 1134 54.45 -34.74 50.34
CA THR A 1134 53.13 -34.09 50.33
C THR A 1134 53.05 -33.12 49.16
N PHE A 1135 51.96 -33.21 48.41
CA PHE A 1135 51.66 -32.36 47.26
C PHE A 1135 50.39 -31.57 47.51
N ARG A 1136 50.29 -30.40 46.91
CA ARG A 1136 49.09 -29.56 46.91
C ARG A 1136 48.63 -29.35 45.47
N LEU A 1137 47.35 -29.60 45.22
CA LEU A 1137 46.63 -29.21 44.02
C LEU A 1137 45.92 -27.90 44.29
N THR A 1138 46.07 -26.95 43.37
CA THR A 1138 45.27 -25.73 43.26
C THR A 1138 44.47 -25.80 41.97
N VAL A 1139 43.17 -25.50 42.03
CA VAL A 1139 42.29 -25.48 40.86
C VAL A 1139 41.69 -24.08 40.68
N ASN A 1140 41.60 -23.58 39.44
CA ASN A 1140 41.10 -22.25 39.10
C ASN A 1140 40.26 -22.30 37.81
N ASP A 1141 39.15 -21.58 37.77
CA ASP A 1141 38.17 -21.49 36.67
C ASP A 1141 38.46 -20.34 35.67
N GLY A 1142 39.42 -19.45 35.99
CA GLY A 1142 39.93 -18.44 35.06
C GLY A 1142 39.05 -17.20 34.87
N LEU A 1143 37.93 -17.07 35.59
CA LEU A 1143 37.02 -15.92 35.51
C LEU A 1143 37.34 -14.87 36.59
N GLN A 1144 36.92 -13.63 36.36
CA GLN A 1144 37.52 -12.41 36.93
C GLN A 1144 37.12 -12.15 38.39
N ASP A 1145 37.59 -13.02 39.30
CA ASP A 1145 37.85 -12.67 40.70
C ASP A 1145 39.07 -13.52 41.12
N SER A 1146 40.27 -12.96 41.06
CA SER A 1146 41.55 -13.67 41.12
C SER A 1146 41.91 -14.27 42.50
N ILE A 1147 40.93 -14.81 43.22
CA ILE A 1147 41.04 -15.29 44.61
C ILE A 1147 40.20 -16.54 44.90
N VAL A 1148 39.51 -17.13 43.92
CA VAL A 1148 38.63 -18.28 44.13
C VAL A 1148 39.25 -19.62 43.73
N SER A 1149 40.55 -19.79 44.00
CA SER A 1149 41.17 -21.11 43.97
C SER A 1149 40.81 -21.92 45.21
N ASP A 1150 40.49 -23.19 45.03
CA ASP A 1150 40.44 -24.17 46.13
C ASP A 1150 41.71 -25.04 46.12
N GLU A 1151 42.13 -25.49 47.30
CA GLU A 1151 43.38 -26.23 47.49
C GLU A 1151 43.12 -27.57 48.18
N SER A 1152 43.72 -28.65 47.65
CA SER A 1152 43.67 -29.98 48.27
C SER A 1152 45.06 -30.58 48.34
N GLU A 1153 45.43 -31.18 49.48
CA GLU A 1153 46.72 -31.84 49.68
C GLU A 1153 46.62 -33.36 49.69
N VAL A 1154 47.67 -34.03 49.21
CA VAL A 1154 47.78 -35.49 49.24
C VAL A 1154 49.21 -35.96 49.53
N THR A 1155 49.36 -37.05 50.30
CA THR A 1155 50.68 -37.58 50.71
C THR A 1155 50.93 -38.96 50.10
N ILE A 1156 52.12 -39.14 49.50
CA ILE A 1156 52.59 -40.41 48.94
C ILE A 1156 53.83 -40.89 49.71
N THR A 1157 53.80 -42.13 50.22
CA THR A 1157 54.96 -42.79 50.83
C THR A 1157 55.70 -43.64 49.79
N VAL A 1158 56.97 -43.30 49.54
CA VAL A 1158 57.84 -44.07 48.64
C VAL A 1158 58.71 -45.02 49.45
N GLU A 1159 58.58 -46.34 49.24
CA GLU A 1159 59.34 -47.38 49.96
C GLU A 1159 60.43 -48.08 49.10
N LYS A 1160 61.38 -48.74 49.77
CA LYS A 1160 62.50 -49.48 49.14
C LYS A 1160 62.17 -50.96 48.98
N ALA A 1161 62.29 -51.51 47.78
CA ALA A 1161 62.06 -52.93 47.52
C ALA A 1161 63.22 -53.84 48.01
N TRP A 1162 62.90 -54.96 48.67
CA TRP A 1162 63.84 -56.03 49.04
C TRP A 1162 63.60 -57.27 48.18
N PHE A 1163 64.57 -57.71 47.38
CA PHE A 1163 64.54 -59.01 46.71
C PHE A 1163 65.46 -60.01 47.43
N LEU A 1164 64.91 -61.11 47.95
CA LEU A 1164 65.67 -62.32 48.29
C LEU A 1164 65.86 -63.15 47.02
N ASN A 1165 67.11 -63.40 46.66
CA ASN A 1165 67.50 -64.25 45.54
C ASN A 1165 67.47 -65.73 45.98
N ALA A 1166 66.54 -66.53 45.46
CA ALA A 1166 66.49 -67.98 45.71
C ALA A 1166 66.39 -68.74 44.38
N GLY A 1167 67.54 -69.01 43.76
CA GLY A 1167 67.69 -70.11 42.84
C GLY A 1167 68.12 -71.38 43.59
N ASN A 1168 67.46 -72.50 43.27
CA ASN A 1168 67.75 -73.92 43.59
C ASN A 1168 66.97 -74.65 44.71
N LEU A 1169 66.39 -75.78 44.24
CA LEU A 1169 66.10 -77.08 44.87
C LEU A 1169 64.68 -77.39 45.40
N PHE A 1170 63.91 -78.04 44.52
CA PHE A 1170 63.03 -79.21 44.68
C PHE A 1170 62.34 -79.50 46.04
N GLY A 1171 61.03 -79.76 45.95
CA GLY A 1171 60.40 -80.88 46.68
C GLY A 1171 59.01 -80.63 47.27
N SER A 1172 57.99 -81.15 46.57
CA SER A 1172 56.80 -81.85 47.11
C SER A 1172 56.03 -81.30 48.33
N ALA A 1173 54.71 -81.08 48.13
CA ALA A 1173 53.59 -81.62 48.92
C ALA A 1173 52.49 -80.61 49.30
N LEU A 1174 51.27 -80.97 48.87
CA LEU A 1174 49.97 -80.97 49.58
C LEU A 1174 49.37 -79.70 50.24
N PHE A 1175 48.17 -79.38 49.72
CA PHE A 1175 46.85 -79.30 50.42
C PHE A 1175 46.57 -78.24 51.52
N ALA A 1176 45.73 -77.27 51.13
CA ALA A 1176 44.41 -76.85 51.67
C ALA A 1176 44.08 -76.87 53.18
N PHE A 1177 43.44 -75.80 53.66
CA PHE A 1177 42.23 -75.68 54.54
C PHE A 1177 42.07 -74.15 54.83
N ALA A 1178 41.00 -73.39 54.51
CA ALA A 1178 39.54 -73.45 54.75
C ALA A 1178 39.09 -73.14 56.21
N LEU A 1179 38.00 -72.32 56.30
CA LEU A 1179 37.08 -72.00 57.42
C LEU A 1179 37.45 -70.83 58.38
N LEU A 1180 36.55 -69.98 58.94
CA LEU A 1180 35.14 -69.55 58.72
C LEU A 1180 34.78 -68.52 59.84
N ALA A 1181 33.75 -67.68 59.62
CA ALA A 1181 32.75 -67.11 60.58
C ALA A 1181 32.78 -65.59 60.97
N ILE A 1182 31.99 -64.75 60.25
CA ILE A 1182 30.66 -64.10 60.58
C ILE A 1182 30.39 -63.68 62.07
N PRO A 1183 29.60 -62.61 62.48
CA PRO A 1183 28.58 -61.77 61.78
C PRO A 1183 28.42 -60.22 62.08
N ALA A 1184 27.58 -59.58 61.21
CA ALA A 1184 26.54 -58.50 61.38
C ALA A 1184 26.94 -57.00 61.50
N ARG A 1185 26.27 -55.99 60.88
CA ARG A 1185 24.82 -55.66 60.70
C ARG A 1185 24.54 -54.70 59.49
N ARG A 1186 23.41 -54.95 58.79
CA ARG A 1186 22.34 -54.11 58.12
C ARG A 1186 22.67 -52.69 57.57
N ARG A 1187 22.07 -52.10 56.51
CA ARG A 1187 21.01 -52.31 55.46
C ARG A 1187 21.10 -51.04 54.56
N LYS A 1188 20.99 -51.03 53.22
CA LYS A 1188 19.75 -50.95 52.40
C LYS A 1188 20.14 -50.93 50.90
N LYS A 1189 19.23 -51.44 50.04
CA LYS A 1189 19.29 -51.58 48.57
C LYS A 1189 18.69 -50.35 47.85
N LEU A 1190 19.05 -50.15 46.58
CA LEU A 1190 18.21 -49.98 45.36
C LEU A 1190 19.19 -49.91 44.15
N LYS A 1191 19.29 -50.84 43.16
CA LYS A 1191 18.48 -51.13 41.93
C LYS A 1191 18.51 -49.93 40.94
N VAL A 1192 18.88 -49.98 39.64
CA VAL A 1192 18.58 -50.91 38.51
C VAL A 1192 19.54 -50.65 37.30
N SER A 1193 19.82 -51.73 36.52
CA SER A 1193 20.19 -51.96 35.07
C SER A 1193 21.13 -51.00 34.32
N GLU A 1194 21.99 -51.48 33.40
CA GLU A 1194 21.64 -52.02 32.07
C GLU A 1194 22.55 -53.17 31.58
N GLY A 1195 21.98 -54.07 30.77
CA GLY A 1195 22.73 -54.92 29.83
C GLY A 1195 22.85 -54.19 28.48
N MET A 1196 23.54 -54.64 27.45
CA MET A 1196 24.28 -55.86 27.14
C MET A 1196 24.85 -55.63 25.72
N VAL A 1197 26.14 -55.95 25.49
CA VAL A 1197 26.76 -56.34 24.18
C VAL A 1197 26.83 -55.23 23.10
N ILE A 1198 27.96 -54.84 22.51
CA ILE A 1198 29.19 -55.54 22.04
C ILE A 1198 30.44 -54.80 22.50
#